data_AF-A0A956K3S8-F1
#
_entry.id   AF-A0A956K3S8-F1
#
_cell.length_a   1.000
_cell.length_b   1.000
_cell.length_c   1.000
_cell.angle_alpha   90.00
_cell.angle_beta   90.00
_cell.angle_gamma   90.00
#
_symmetry.space_group_name_H-M   'P 1'
#
loop_
_entity.id
_entity.type
_entity.pdbx_description
1 polymer ?
#
loop_
_entity_poly.entity_id
_entity_poly.type
_entity_poly.pdbx_seq_one_letter_code
_entity_poly.pdbx_strand_id
1 'polypeptide(L)'
;MSPLALLALAPKKEIDVSAHIDVATQTMWIAMAMIALFFILRPELWRRMWFDRVDPRPAALTRITLGITIIWGFADLLFLQGEWLFTDQGLLLTEMARKNYGGKFRTLWDPEHGFEHWYDVFLMMTDRWSVLFVRSDPPFVYTMFGLLFFWATCMVFGLWSRLSSFMTLIMVWQLYGYDPIYFSGGDTVVRVYAYLAIFVDWGQAYSIDSWRRRRKAILGGAKQLPAPKRIAVWPQRFFMLQLACIYCATGMLKSGNTWADGSALYYALNLDHFYRVPMHLAAAWAHKLYITRISAWVVHWWEILFPLVFVGEALRGWDKDVKEGSWQGPVPRWTLYSIVMAVSILAVWTAPLWAKPLPLVLLALLIAADRLWLKPADKSGKGAVSWTVRLLSWGALVGFFLAAAYMADLGVLYYFTPPKKAPAWVQDKELIQTLASASVLAVPLLITTIILTMRAWTPRAYRIVRDYLLGKRLWLTMGFLMHLGIDVSMNVGIFVQIMVAVYPIWLAGSDIDAMWRFVLWRPAKPGEATRPPLPEKGLRRFGRKLLAPFDRAVHRVRRDPWTVVHGPSDAAVRRAALLRCWDLGERLHFELDPDGGEQLTMVAPDKTRYVGSQAGRELISLFPGLWLLWPISAFPGIGRVALAILRQKA
;
A
#
# COMPACT_ATOMS: atom_id res chain seq x y z
N MET A 1 45.01 -18.05 12.12
CA MET A 1 43.90 -17.90 13.08
C MET A 1 42.89 -16.95 12.47
N SER A 2 41.63 -17.37 12.29
CA SER A 2 40.61 -16.52 11.67
C SER A 2 40.23 -15.37 12.61
N PRO A 3 39.81 -14.20 12.10
CA PRO A 3 39.31 -13.10 12.93
C PRO A 3 38.14 -13.49 13.84
N LEU A 4 37.39 -14.54 13.47
CA LEU A 4 36.30 -15.14 14.25
C LEU A 4 36.77 -15.89 15.51
N ALA A 5 37.99 -16.42 15.52
CA ALA A 5 38.51 -17.19 16.66
C ALA A 5 38.88 -16.29 17.86
N LEU A 6 39.16 -15.00 17.62
CA LEU A 6 39.52 -14.04 18.68
C LEU A 6 38.31 -13.55 19.48
N LEU A 7 37.10 -13.59 18.92
CA LEU A 7 35.85 -13.26 19.62
C LEU A 7 35.34 -14.39 20.53
N ALA A 8 35.81 -15.63 20.32
CA ALA A 8 35.37 -16.82 21.05
C ALA A 8 36.07 -17.02 22.40
N LEU A 9 37.13 -16.24 22.71
CA LEU A 9 37.99 -16.45 23.88
C LEU A 9 37.68 -15.54 25.09
N ALA A 10 36.62 -14.72 25.02
CA ALA A 10 36.20 -13.93 26.18
C ALA A 10 35.39 -14.79 27.17
N PRO A 11 35.74 -14.82 28.47
CA PRO A 11 35.01 -15.60 29.47
C PRO A 11 33.58 -15.05 29.61
N LYS A 12 32.58 -15.87 29.24
CA LYS A 12 31.15 -15.53 29.32
C LYS A 12 30.66 -15.68 30.76
N LYS A 13 30.53 -14.56 31.47
CA LYS A 13 29.71 -14.48 32.70
C LYS A 13 28.23 -14.57 32.33
N GLU A 14 27.36 -15.01 33.24
CA GLU A 14 25.92 -14.81 33.10
C GLU A 14 25.65 -13.30 33.06
N ILE A 15 25.16 -12.79 31.93
CA ILE A 15 25.04 -11.36 31.71
C ILE A 15 23.59 -10.88 31.79
N ASP A 16 23.42 -9.80 32.57
CA ASP A 16 22.29 -8.90 32.57
C ASP A 16 21.97 -8.38 31.15
N VAL A 17 20.75 -8.67 30.67
CA VAL A 17 20.28 -8.31 29.32
C VAL A 17 20.38 -6.79 29.05
N SER A 18 20.32 -5.95 30.09
CA SER A 18 20.46 -4.50 29.97
C SER A 18 21.89 -4.05 29.60
N ALA A 19 22.92 -4.83 29.94
CA ALA A 19 24.33 -4.51 29.69
C ALA A 19 24.77 -4.67 28.23
N HIS A 20 23.92 -5.25 27.36
CA HIS A 20 24.23 -5.52 25.95
C HIS A 20 23.37 -4.77 24.94
N ILE A 21 22.45 -3.91 25.43
CA ILE A 21 21.68 -3.00 24.59
C ILE A 21 22.64 -2.12 23.76
N ASP A 22 23.77 -1.70 24.34
CA ASP A 22 24.77 -0.89 23.65
C ASP A 22 25.43 -1.64 22.49
N VAL A 23 25.76 -2.92 22.66
CA VAL A 23 26.41 -3.74 21.61
C VAL A 23 25.44 -4.01 20.45
N ALA A 24 24.19 -4.37 20.75
CA ALA A 24 23.16 -4.54 19.73
C ALA A 24 22.89 -3.22 18.98
N THR A 25 22.83 -2.11 19.72
CA THR A 25 22.63 -0.77 19.16
C THR A 25 23.80 -0.37 18.27
N GLN A 26 25.05 -0.55 18.71
CA GLN A 26 26.25 -0.28 17.90
C GLN A 26 26.31 -1.13 16.64
N THR A 27 26.04 -2.43 16.75
CA THR A 27 26.01 -3.35 15.60
C THR A 27 24.98 -2.90 14.57
N MET A 28 23.82 -2.43 15.03
CA MET A 28 22.82 -1.84 14.16
C MET A 28 23.29 -0.53 13.52
N TRP A 29 23.94 0.36 14.25
CA TRP A 29 24.51 1.58 13.67
C TRP A 29 25.53 1.25 12.59
N ILE A 30 26.36 0.23 12.80
CA ILE A 30 27.29 -0.30 11.79
C ILE A 30 26.51 -0.81 10.58
N ALA A 31 25.48 -1.64 10.77
CA ALA A 31 24.65 -2.15 9.69
C ALA A 31 24.02 -1.00 8.87
N MET A 32 23.51 0.03 9.54
CA MET A 32 22.92 1.21 8.88
C MET A 32 23.97 2.05 8.16
N ALA A 33 25.16 2.24 8.76
CA ALA A 33 26.27 2.96 8.15
C ALA A 33 26.80 2.24 6.90
N MET A 34 26.88 0.91 6.93
CA MET A 34 27.26 0.10 5.77
C MET A 34 26.25 0.25 4.62
N ILE A 35 24.95 0.30 4.93
CA ILE A 35 23.93 0.54 3.92
C ILE A 35 23.99 1.97 3.38
N ALA A 36 24.19 2.97 4.25
CA ALA A 36 24.37 4.35 3.82
C ALA A 36 25.58 4.48 2.89
N LEU A 37 26.72 3.87 3.26
CA LEU A 37 27.94 3.83 2.46
C LEU A 37 27.68 3.18 1.10
N PHE A 38 26.93 2.07 1.04
CA PHE A 38 26.52 1.44 -0.21
C PHE A 38 25.82 2.43 -1.16
N PHE A 39 24.87 3.23 -0.65
CA PHE A 39 24.14 4.21 -1.48
C PHE A 39 24.92 5.48 -1.79
N ILE A 40 25.84 5.90 -0.90
CA ILE A 40 26.79 6.99 -1.17
C ILE A 40 27.71 6.60 -2.33
N LEU A 41 28.18 5.35 -2.34
CA LEU A 41 29.01 4.80 -3.43
C LEU A 41 28.20 4.57 -4.72
N ARG A 42 26.89 4.29 -4.61
CA ARG A 42 26.00 3.92 -5.73
C ARG A 42 24.76 4.83 -5.81
N PRO A 43 24.94 6.15 -5.99
CA PRO A 43 23.84 7.11 -5.98
C PRO A 43 22.85 6.91 -7.13
N GLU A 44 23.28 6.30 -8.24
CA GLU A 44 22.40 5.97 -9.36
C GLU A 44 21.34 4.93 -8.96
N LEU A 45 21.68 4.00 -8.06
CA LEU A 45 20.74 3.01 -7.54
C LEU A 45 19.77 3.66 -6.56
N TRP A 46 20.26 4.54 -5.69
CA TRP A 46 19.42 5.35 -4.80
C TRP A 46 18.40 6.18 -5.57
N ARG A 47 18.85 6.91 -6.61
CA ARG A 47 17.99 7.74 -7.45
C ARG A 47 16.98 6.91 -8.22
N ARG A 48 17.34 5.75 -8.77
CA ARG A 48 16.36 4.86 -9.41
C ARG A 48 15.35 4.30 -8.40
N MET A 49 15.78 4.11 -7.16
CA MET A 49 14.93 3.61 -6.09
C MET A 49 13.91 4.68 -5.65
N TRP A 50 14.33 5.87 -5.25
CA TRP A 50 13.37 6.83 -4.67
C TRP A 50 12.86 7.87 -5.70
N PHE A 51 13.70 8.15 -6.70
CA PHE A 51 13.58 9.18 -7.74
C PHE A 51 12.60 8.92 -8.89
N ASP A 52 12.31 7.65 -9.17
CA ASP A 52 11.69 7.28 -10.45
C ASP A 52 10.24 7.78 -10.57
N ARG A 53 9.81 8.00 -11.81
CA ARG A 53 8.50 8.55 -12.15
C ARG A 53 7.58 7.45 -12.65
N VAL A 54 6.59 7.12 -11.84
CA VAL A 54 5.64 6.02 -12.08
C VAL A 54 4.25 6.51 -12.45
N ASP A 55 3.43 5.58 -12.92
CA ASP A 55 2.02 5.80 -13.22
C ASP A 55 1.26 6.28 -11.95
N PRO A 56 0.46 7.36 -12.02
CA PRO A 56 -0.29 7.85 -10.87
C PRO A 56 -1.59 7.10 -10.56
N ARG A 57 -2.07 6.22 -11.46
CA ARG A 57 -3.36 5.53 -11.30
C ARG A 57 -3.43 4.64 -10.05
N PRO A 58 -2.40 3.86 -9.66
CA PRO A 58 -2.40 3.09 -8.41
C PRO A 58 -2.61 3.99 -7.19
N ALA A 59 -1.85 5.07 -7.10
CA ALA A 59 -1.98 6.05 -6.02
C ALA A 59 -3.34 6.75 -6.00
N ALA A 60 -3.92 7.03 -7.17
CA ALA A 60 -5.26 7.60 -7.26
C ALA A 60 -6.36 6.64 -6.78
N LEU A 61 -6.22 5.33 -7.03
CA LEU A 61 -7.13 4.33 -6.46
C LEU A 61 -6.96 4.22 -4.95
N THR A 62 -5.72 4.23 -4.45
CA THR A 62 -5.43 4.23 -3.00
C THR A 62 -6.07 5.43 -2.31
N ARG A 63 -6.02 6.62 -2.92
CA ARG A 63 -6.70 7.82 -2.39
C ARG A 63 -8.20 7.59 -2.21
N ILE A 64 -8.85 6.97 -3.19
CA ILE A 64 -10.30 6.69 -3.17
C ILE A 64 -10.60 5.67 -2.07
N THR A 65 -9.91 4.53 -2.06
CA THR A 65 -10.16 3.47 -1.08
C THR A 65 -9.86 3.94 0.35
N LEU A 66 -8.72 4.61 0.57
CA LEU A 66 -8.35 5.15 1.88
C LEU A 66 -9.35 6.21 2.35
N GLY A 67 -9.74 7.15 1.48
CA GLY A 67 -10.72 8.19 1.82
C GLY A 67 -12.09 7.60 2.18
N ILE A 68 -12.56 6.60 1.43
CA ILE A 68 -13.80 5.87 1.74
C ILE A 68 -13.68 5.17 3.09
N THR A 69 -12.56 4.49 3.37
CA THR A 69 -12.34 3.84 4.66
C THR A 69 -12.36 4.83 5.81
N ILE A 70 -11.73 6.00 5.68
CA ILE A 70 -11.76 7.05 6.70
C ILE A 70 -13.20 7.53 6.93
N ILE A 71 -13.94 7.84 5.86
CA ILE A 71 -15.35 8.26 5.97
C ILE A 71 -16.16 7.19 6.68
N TRP A 72 -16.04 5.93 6.24
CA TRP A 72 -16.76 4.81 6.80
C TRP A 72 -16.47 4.61 8.29
N GLY A 73 -15.18 4.57 8.67
CA GLY A 73 -14.78 4.36 10.06
C GLY A 73 -15.26 5.45 10.99
N PHE A 74 -15.16 6.72 10.57
CA PHE A 74 -15.66 7.82 11.40
C PHE A 74 -17.18 7.98 11.35
N ALA A 75 -17.86 7.53 10.29
CA ALA A 75 -19.31 7.44 10.27
C ALA A 75 -19.80 6.40 11.28
N ASP A 76 -19.16 5.23 11.32
CA ASP A 76 -19.46 4.17 12.29
C ASP A 76 -19.28 4.68 13.74
N LEU A 77 -18.15 5.35 14.02
CA LEU A 77 -17.91 5.98 15.32
C LEU A 77 -18.96 7.04 15.66
N LEU A 78 -19.29 7.93 14.72
CA LEU A 78 -20.27 8.99 14.96
C LEU A 78 -21.65 8.42 15.27
N PHE A 79 -22.16 7.52 14.42
CA PHE A 79 -23.53 7.03 14.52
C PHE A 79 -23.76 6.10 15.70
N LEU A 80 -22.75 5.28 16.05
CA LEU A 80 -22.90 4.32 17.13
C LEU A 80 -22.49 4.89 18.49
N GLN A 81 -21.48 5.77 18.52
CA GLN A 81 -20.77 6.13 19.76
C GLN A 81 -20.39 7.61 19.85
N GLY A 82 -20.81 8.45 18.90
CA GLY A 82 -20.36 9.83 18.77
C GLY A 82 -20.67 10.69 20.00
N GLU A 83 -21.92 10.64 20.47
CA GLU A 83 -22.36 11.38 21.66
C GLU A 83 -21.67 10.87 22.92
N TRP A 84 -21.57 9.55 23.05
CA TRP A 84 -20.98 8.88 24.21
C TRP A 84 -19.47 9.11 24.37
N LEU A 85 -18.71 9.09 23.28
CA LEU A 85 -17.23 9.15 23.34
C LEU A 85 -16.66 10.55 23.17
N PHE A 86 -17.32 11.41 22.39
CA PHE A 86 -16.71 12.67 21.97
C PHE A 86 -17.33 13.91 22.58
N THR A 87 -18.52 13.80 23.19
CA THR A 87 -19.21 14.97 23.76
C THR A 87 -19.11 15.03 25.28
N ASP A 88 -19.29 16.24 25.83
CA ASP A 88 -19.38 16.48 27.27
C ASP A 88 -20.70 15.99 27.89
N GLN A 89 -21.61 15.39 27.11
CA GLN A 89 -22.81 14.70 27.59
C GLN A 89 -22.59 13.19 27.72
N GLY A 90 -21.46 12.69 27.23
CA GLY A 90 -21.11 11.27 27.22
C GLY A 90 -20.31 10.82 28.44
N LEU A 91 -19.36 9.91 28.20
CA LEU A 91 -18.55 9.25 29.23
C LEU A 91 -17.64 10.23 30.00
N LEU A 92 -17.12 11.25 29.33
CA LEU A 92 -16.16 12.20 29.90
C LEU A 92 -16.59 13.64 29.59
N LEU A 93 -16.76 14.44 30.65
CA LEU A 93 -16.79 15.89 30.56
C LEU A 93 -15.49 16.41 29.93
N THR A 94 -15.55 17.53 29.21
CA THR A 94 -14.41 18.18 28.54
C THR A 94 -13.17 18.29 29.44
N GLU A 95 -13.38 18.73 30.69
CA GLU A 95 -12.32 18.91 31.67
C GLU A 95 -11.71 17.57 32.12
N MET A 96 -12.53 16.54 32.29
CA MET A 96 -12.06 15.20 32.63
C MET A 96 -11.24 14.59 31.49
N ALA A 97 -11.70 14.73 30.24
CA ALA A 97 -10.96 14.29 29.07
C ALA A 97 -9.60 15.02 28.96
N ARG A 98 -9.59 16.35 29.15
CA ARG A 98 -8.35 17.15 29.17
C ARG A 98 -7.40 16.70 30.28
N LYS A 99 -7.91 16.45 31.48
CA LYS A 99 -7.11 16.01 32.63
C LYS A 99 -6.49 14.62 32.42
N ASN A 100 -7.25 13.68 31.84
CA ASN A 100 -6.81 12.30 31.67
C ASN A 100 -5.96 12.09 30.41
N TYR A 101 -6.30 12.78 29.32
CA TYR A 101 -5.75 12.48 27.98
C TYR A 101 -5.17 13.70 27.25
N GLY A 102 -5.25 14.90 27.81
CA GLY A 102 -4.78 16.14 27.18
C GLY A 102 -3.26 16.28 27.05
N GLY A 103 -2.46 15.34 27.60
CA GLY A 103 -1.00 15.45 27.57
C GLY A 103 -0.52 16.77 28.18
N LYS A 104 0.36 17.48 27.48
CA LYS A 104 0.80 18.84 27.84
C LYS A 104 -0.31 19.89 27.91
N PHE A 105 -1.44 19.67 27.25
CA PHE A 105 -2.60 20.58 27.32
C PHE A 105 -3.15 20.71 28.75
N ARG A 106 -2.92 19.70 29.61
CA ARG A 106 -3.32 19.71 31.03
C ARG A 106 -2.66 20.81 31.85
N THR A 107 -1.43 21.19 31.50
CA THR A 107 -0.61 22.11 32.30
C THR A 107 -0.32 23.43 31.60
N LEU A 108 -0.36 23.45 30.27
CA LEU A 108 -0.04 24.65 29.46
C LEU A 108 -1.25 25.52 29.15
N TRP A 109 -2.47 25.02 29.37
CA TRP A 109 -3.69 25.74 29.01
C TRP A 109 -4.74 25.64 30.12
N ASP A 110 -5.37 26.77 30.43
CA ASP A 110 -6.45 26.92 31.39
C ASP A 110 -7.70 27.54 30.75
N PRO A 111 -8.93 27.15 31.13
CA PRO A 111 -10.16 27.73 30.57
C PRO A 111 -10.33 29.25 30.78
N GLU A 112 -9.86 29.79 31.89
CA GLU A 112 -10.03 31.21 32.23
C GLU A 112 -8.94 32.07 31.58
N HIS A 113 -7.70 31.59 31.56
CA HIS A 113 -6.53 32.38 31.16
C HIS A 113 -5.91 31.98 29.81
N GLY A 114 -6.31 30.84 29.24
CA GLY A 114 -5.74 30.32 28.00
C GLY A 114 -4.31 29.81 28.18
N PHE A 115 -3.44 30.07 27.19
CA PHE A 115 -2.01 29.79 27.29
C PHE A 115 -1.28 30.94 27.99
N GLU A 116 -0.37 30.61 28.91
CA GLU A 116 0.47 31.61 29.60
C GLU A 116 1.42 32.31 28.61
N HIS A 117 2.00 31.55 27.68
CA HIS A 117 2.85 32.09 26.64
C HIS A 117 2.41 31.64 25.24
N TRP A 118 2.56 32.52 24.24
CA TRP A 118 2.20 32.22 22.85
C TRP A 118 2.97 31.01 22.28
N TYR A 119 4.17 30.73 22.79
CA TYR A 119 4.99 29.62 22.34
C TYR A 119 4.60 28.27 22.97
N ASP A 120 3.78 28.27 24.02
CA ASP A 120 3.28 27.03 24.65
C ASP A 120 2.41 26.22 23.70
N VAL A 121 1.82 26.87 22.69
CA VAL A 121 1.14 26.20 21.58
C VAL A 121 2.09 25.24 20.84
N PHE A 122 3.35 25.61 20.63
CA PHE A 122 4.33 24.72 19.99
C PHE A 122 4.72 23.57 20.90
N LEU A 123 4.86 23.83 22.20
CA LEU A 123 5.14 22.78 23.18
C LEU A 123 3.98 21.80 23.30
N MET A 124 2.74 22.28 23.29
CA MET A 124 1.52 21.47 23.23
C MET A 124 1.53 20.56 21.99
N MET A 125 1.87 21.10 20.81
CA MET A 125 1.92 20.31 19.56
C MET A 125 2.96 19.19 19.55
N THR A 126 3.93 19.18 20.47
CA THR A 126 4.91 18.08 20.60
C THR A 126 4.32 16.82 21.26
N ASP A 127 3.16 16.93 21.90
CA ASP A 127 2.47 15.85 22.58
C ASP A 127 1.08 15.59 21.95
N ARG A 128 0.29 14.68 22.51
CA ARG A 128 -1.11 14.49 22.13
C ARG A 128 -1.90 15.77 22.43
N TRP A 129 -2.60 16.29 21.43
CA TRP A 129 -3.50 17.43 21.60
C TRP A 129 -4.72 17.30 20.69
N SER A 130 -5.81 17.95 21.10
CA SER A 130 -7.05 18.08 20.34
C SER A 130 -7.75 19.37 20.77
N VAL A 131 -8.35 20.07 19.82
CA VAL A 131 -9.22 21.22 20.10
C VAL A 131 -10.44 20.83 20.94
N LEU A 132 -10.83 19.54 20.93
CA LEU A 132 -11.92 19.03 21.76
C LEU A 132 -11.62 19.11 23.26
N PHE A 133 -10.35 19.29 23.68
CA PHE A 133 -10.01 19.55 25.09
C PHE A 133 -10.34 20.97 25.55
N VAL A 134 -10.63 21.89 24.62
CA VAL A 134 -11.14 23.24 24.92
C VAL A 134 -12.65 23.21 25.06
N ARG A 135 -13.33 22.55 24.11
CA ARG A 135 -14.79 22.56 23.97
C ARG A 135 -15.24 21.27 23.29
N SER A 136 -16.23 20.57 23.87
CA SER A 136 -16.77 19.32 23.33
C SER A 136 -18.29 19.20 23.49
N ASP A 137 -19.04 20.30 23.42
CA ASP A 137 -20.51 20.24 23.32
C ASP A 137 -20.94 19.60 21.98
N PRO A 138 -22.12 18.97 21.92
CA PRO A 138 -22.55 18.21 20.74
C PRO A 138 -22.48 19.02 19.41
N PRO A 139 -22.94 20.29 19.33
CA PRO A 139 -22.80 21.07 18.10
C PRO A 139 -21.36 21.22 17.61
N PHE A 140 -20.41 21.42 18.52
CA PHE A 140 -19.00 21.58 18.17
C PHE A 140 -18.38 20.27 17.68
N VAL A 141 -18.66 19.17 18.38
CA VAL A 141 -18.21 17.82 17.99
C VAL A 141 -18.77 17.42 16.63
N TYR A 142 -20.08 17.60 16.40
CA TYR A 142 -20.70 17.30 15.11
C TYR A 142 -20.17 18.18 13.98
N THR A 143 -19.78 19.41 14.28
CA THR A 143 -19.07 20.27 13.31
C THR A 143 -17.71 19.70 12.94
N MET A 144 -16.93 19.18 13.91
CA MET A 144 -15.64 18.53 13.62
C MET A 144 -15.80 17.28 12.75
N PHE A 145 -16.79 16.44 13.02
CA PHE A 145 -17.13 15.31 12.15
C PHE A 145 -17.59 15.75 10.76
N GLY A 146 -18.43 16.79 10.67
CA GLY A 146 -18.86 17.37 9.41
C GLY A 146 -17.69 17.88 8.57
N LEU A 147 -16.71 18.55 9.19
CA LEU A 147 -15.48 18.97 8.54
C LEU A 147 -14.63 17.79 8.08
N LEU A 148 -14.48 16.75 8.92
CA LEU A 148 -13.80 15.52 8.51
C LEU A 148 -14.45 14.92 7.26
N PHE A 149 -15.78 14.72 7.27
CA PHE A 149 -16.49 14.12 6.14
C PHE A 149 -16.40 14.98 4.88
N PHE A 150 -16.51 16.30 5.02
CA PHE A 150 -16.33 17.22 3.91
C PHE A 150 -14.94 17.08 3.27
N TRP A 151 -13.88 17.15 4.08
CA TRP A 151 -12.50 17.08 3.57
C TRP A 151 -12.13 15.70 3.05
N ALA A 152 -12.56 14.63 3.73
CA ALA A 152 -12.36 13.26 3.27
C ALA A 152 -13.13 12.99 1.97
N THR A 153 -14.34 13.54 1.81
CA THR A 153 -15.10 13.46 0.54
C THR A 153 -14.39 14.22 -0.57
N CYS A 154 -13.90 15.43 -0.29
CA CYS A 154 -13.05 16.17 -1.23
C CYS A 154 -11.79 15.36 -1.61
N MET A 155 -11.18 14.68 -0.65
CA MET A 155 -10.07 13.77 -0.87
C MET A 155 -10.46 12.58 -1.74
N VAL A 156 -11.64 11.95 -1.56
CA VAL A 156 -12.14 10.83 -2.39
C VAL A 156 -12.42 11.24 -3.83
N PHE A 157 -12.90 12.46 -4.07
CA PHE A 157 -13.07 12.98 -5.43
C PHE A 157 -11.81 13.63 -6.02
N GLY A 158 -10.82 13.92 -5.16
CA GLY A 158 -9.55 14.51 -5.55
C GLY A 158 -9.74 15.97 -5.97
N LEU A 159 -10.57 16.67 -5.21
CA LEU A 159 -10.79 18.10 -5.27
C LEU A 159 -9.83 18.77 -4.28
N TRP A 160 -8.97 19.67 -4.79
CA TRP A 160 -7.91 20.29 -3.98
C TRP A 160 -7.04 19.24 -3.28
N SER A 161 -6.67 18.19 -4.03
CA SER A 161 -6.10 16.93 -3.54
C SER A 161 -5.02 17.06 -2.46
N ARG A 162 -4.15 18.07 -2.53
CA ARG A 162 -3.14 18.32 -1.48
C ARG A 162 -3.75 18.88 -0.21
N LEU A 163 -4.58 19.91 -0.34
CA LEU A 163 -5.26 20.55 0.78
C LEU A 163 -6.23 19.59 1.45
N SER A 164 -7.02 18.85 0.67
CA SER A 164 -7.98 17.89 1.22
C SER A 164 -7.28 16.77 1.99
N SER A 165 -6.17 16.23 1.48
CA SER A 165 -5.41 15.18 2.18
C SER A 165 -4.81 15.70 3.49
N PHE A 166 -4.28 16.92 3.48
CA PHE A 166 -3.75 17.57 4.68
C PHE A 166 -4.85 17.86 5.71
N MET A 167 -5.99 18.41 5.28
CA MET A 167 -7.10 18.70 6.20
C MET A 167 -7.72 17.43 6.76
N THR A 168 -7.86 16.36 5.95
CA THR A 168 -8.27 15.05 6.45
C THR A 168 -7.31 14.53 7.53
N LEU A 169 -5.99 14.65 7.34
CA LEU A 169 -5.01 14.30 8.37
C LEU A 169 -5.25 15.07 9.67
N ILE A 170 -5.39 16.38 9.59
CA ILE A 170 -5.62 17.23 10.77
C ILE A 170 -6.90 16.82 11.48
N MET A 171 -8.01 16.64 10.76
CA MET A 171 -9.30 16.24 11.36
C MET A 171 -9.22 14.84 12.00
N VAL A 172 -8.57 13.88 11.35
CA VAL A 172 -8.30 12.55 11.91
C VAL A 172 -7.51 12.66 13.22
N TRP A 173 -6.49 13.53 13.27
CA TRP A 173 -5.73 13.77 14.50
C TRP A 173 -6.54 14.46 15.59
N GLN A 174 -7.41 15.41 15.26
CA GLN A 174 -8.25 16.08 16.27
C GLN A 174 -9.21 15.10 16.95
N LEU A 175 -9.89 14.25 16.18
CA LEU A 175 -10.86 13.31 16.73
C LEU A 175 -10.19 12.17 17.51
N TYR A 176 -9.17 11.54 16.92
CA TYR A 176 -8.41 10.51 17.66
C TYR A 176 -7.65 11.08 18.86
N GLY A 177 -7.20 12.34 18.80
CA GLY A 177 -6.45 12.96 19.89
C GLY A 177 -7.26 13.17 21.17
N TYR A 178 -8.59 13.16 21.11
CA TYR A 178 -9.48 13.48 22.23
C TYR A 178 -9.63 12.33 23.23
N ASP A 179 -10.14 11.19 22.79
CA ASP A 179 -10.37 10.02 23.64
C ASP A 179 -9.69 8.77 23.03
N PRO A 180 -8.71 8.16 23.72
CA PRO A 180 -8.06 6.93 23.28
C PRO A 180 -8.81 5.65 23.67
N ILE A 181 -9.91 5.71 24.44
CA ILE A 181 -10.56 4.51 25.02
C ILE A 181 -10.93 3.47 23.96
N TYR A 182 -11.35 3.92 22.78
CA TYR A 182 -11.77 3.05 21.68
C TYR A 182 -10.63 2.68 20.70
N PHE A 183 -9.39 3.10 20.96
CA PHE A 183 -8.28 2.88 20.03
C PHE A 183 -7.98 1.40 19.79
N SER A 184 -8.01 1.03 18.52
CA SER A 184 -7.52 -0.24 18.03
C SER A 184 -6.21 -0.07 17.23
N GLY A 185 -5.59 -1.20 16.89
CA GLY A 185 -4.47 -1.21 15.93
C GLY A 185 -4.86 -0.60 14.57
N GLY A 186 -6.14 -0.72 14.17
CA GLY A 186 -6.66 -0.17 12.90
C GLY A 186 -6.59 1.36 12.85
N ASP A 187 -6.94 2.02 13.95
CA ASP A 187 -6.92 3.49 14.07
C ASP A 187 -5.49 4.03 13.97
N THR A 188 -4.54 3.30 14.55
CA THR A 188 -3.11 3.62 14.40
C THR A 188 -2.69 3.55 12.93
N VAL A 189 -3.15 2.52 12.22
CA VAL A 189 -2.86 2.34 10.78
C VAL A 189 -3.48 3.48 9.96
N VAL A 190 -4.71 3.91 10.26
CA VAL A 190 -5.37 5.06 9.62
C VAL A 190 -4.52 6.32 9.80
N ARG A 191 -4.08 6.64 11.02
CA ARG A 191 -3.26 7.82 11.31
C ARG A 191 -1.95 7.82 10.54
N VAL A 192 -1.27 6.68 10.46
CA VAL A 192 -0.01 6.55 9.73
C VAL A 192 -0.22 6.75 8.24
N TYR A 193 -1.23 6.12 7.62
CA TYR A 193 -1.45 6.28 6.19
C TYR A 193 -2.05 7.65 5.83
N ALA A 194 -2.87 8.25 6.68
CA ALA A 194 -3.32 9.63 6.53
C ALA A 194 -2.14 10.61 6.61
N TYR A 195 -1.09 10.30 7.38
CA TYR A 195 0.14 11.08 7.38
C TYR A 195 0.92 10.89 6.08
N LEU A 196 1.17 9.63 5.68
CA LEU A 196 1.91 9.35 4.44
C LEU A 196 1.20 9.92 3.20
N ALA A 197 -0.13 9.96 3.22
CA ALA A 197 -1.01 10.50 2.19
C ALA A 197 -0.60 11.89 1.67
N ILE A 198 -0.20 12.79 2.57
CA ILE A 198 0.08 14.19 2.25
C ILE A 198 1.27 14.33 1.29
N PHE A 199 2.14 13.33 1.25
CA PHE A 199 3.32 13.31 0.38
C PHE A 199 3.04 12.72 -1.00
N VAL A 200 1.91 12.04 -1.19
CA VAL A 200 1.56 11.37 -2.45
C VAL A 200 0.85 12.35 -3.39
N ASP A 201 1.39 12.55 -4.60
CA ASP A 201 0.73 13.35 -5.65
C ASP A 201 -0.39 12.54 -6.35
N TRP A 202 -1.29 11.93 -5.58
CA TRP A 202 -2.37 11.07 -6.08
C TRP A 202 -3.55 11.82 -6.70
N GLY A 203 -3.43 13.14 -6.86
CA GLY A 203 -4.36 14.00 -7.59
C GLY A 203 -4.07 14.08 -9.09
N GLN A 204 -3.13 13.29 -9.63
CA GLN A 204 -2.77 13.31 -11.06
C GLN A 204 -3.62 12.39 -11.95
N ALA A 205 -4.36 11.44 -11.36
CA ALA A 205 -5.30 10.56 -12.05
C ALA A 205 -6.57 10.37 -11.22
N TYR A 206 -7.67 9.97 -11.89
CA TYR A 206 -8.99 9.71 -11.29
C TYR A 206 -9.49 10.79 -10.32
N SER A 207 -9.15 12.05 -10.59
CA SER A 207 -9.43 13.19 -9.71
C SER A 207 -10.09 14.35 -10.47
N ILE A 208 -10.92 15.11 -9.77
CA ILE A 208 -11.50 16.36 -10.30
C ILE A 208 -10.38 17.35 -10.68
N ASP A 209 -9.30 17.43 -9.90
CA ASP A 209 -8.14 18.27 -10.21
C ASP A 209 -7.50 17.91 -11.57
N SER A 210 -7.30 16.61 -11.84
CA SER A 210 -6.74 16.13 -13.12
C SER A 210 -7.69 16.41 -14.29
N TRP A 211 -8.99 16.23 -14.08
CA TRP A 211 -10.02 16.55 -15.06
C TRP A 211 -10.05 18.05 -15.38
N ARG A 212 -10.01 18.94 -14.36
CA ARG A 212 -9.96 20.40 -14.54
C ARG A 212 -8.75 20.83 -15.36
N ARG A 213 -7.57 20.25 -15.10
CA ARG A 213 -6.34 20.52 -15.87
C ARG A 213 -6.48 20.08 -17.33
N ARG A 214 -6.96 18.86 -17.58
CA ARG A 214 -7.17 18.34 -18.96
C ARG A 214 -8.23 19.12 -19.71
N ARG A 215 -9.34 19.45 -19.04
CA ARG A 215 -10.40 20.31 -19.59
C ARG A 215 -9.84 21.66 -20.00
N LYS A 216 -9.05 22.32 -19.15
CA LYS A 216 -8.41 23.60 -19.49
C LYS A 216 -7.51 23.47 -20.73
N ALA A 217 -6.74 22.38 -20.84
CA ALA A 217 -5.91 22.13 -22.01
C ALA A 217 -6.72 21.91 -23.30
N ILE A 218 -7.79 21.08 -23.26
CA ILE A 218 -8.67 20.83 -24.40
C ILE A 218 -9.34 22.13 -24.86
N LEU A 219 -9.89 22.91 -23.91
CA LEU A 219 -10.54 24.17 -24.23
C LEU A 219 -9.56 25.23 -24.74
N GLY A 220 -8.29 25.15 -24.33
CA GLY A 220 -7.19 25.96 -24.84
C GLY A 220 -6.60 25.50 -26.18
N GLY A 221 -7.19 24.51 -26.85
CA GLY A 221 -6.76 24.08 -28.19
C GLY A 221 -5.69 22.98 -28.22
N ALA A 222 -5.55 22.19 -27.15
CA ALA A 222 -4.63 21.05 -27.16
C ALA A 222 -5.00 20.03 -28.26
N LYS A 223 -4.06 19.76 -29.17
CA LYS A 223 -4.24 18.80 -30.28
C LYS A 223 -4.30 17.33 -29.82
N GLN A 224 -3.79 17.04 -28.62
CA GLN A 224 -3.80 15.70 -28.03
C GLN A 224 -4.25 15.77 -26.57
N LEU A 225 -4.90 14.70 -26.11
CA LEU A 225 -5.31 14.57 -24.72
C LEU A 225 -4.05 14.45 -23.83
N PRO A 226 -3.83 15.35 -22.86
CA PRO A 226 -2.65 15.28 -22.01
C PRO A 226 -2.67 14.00 -21.15
N ALA A 227 -1.63 13.17 -21.30
CA ALA A 227 -1.43 12.01 -20.44
C ALA A 227 -1.35 12.43 -18.96
N PRO A 228 -1.77 11.57 -18.01
CA PRO A 228 -1.60 11.86 -16.60
C PRO A 228 -0.12 12.08 -16.28
N LYS A 229 0.19 13.14 -15.51
CA LYS A 229 1.57 13.42 -15.11
C LYS A 229 2.08 12.29 -14.23
N ARG A 230 3.24 11.72 -14.57
CA ARG A 230 3.90 10.71 -13.73
C ARG A 230 4.34 11.30 -12.40
N ILE A 231 4.23 10.53 -11.34
CA ILE A 231 4.48 10.98 -9.96
C ILE A 231 5.73 10.33 -9.39
N ALA A 232 6.35 10.97 -8.40
CA ALA A 232 7.52 10.42 -7.74
C ALA A 232 7.14 9.14 -6.98
N VAL A 233 7.99 8.12 -7.06
CA VAL A 233 7.70 6.80 -6.48
C VAL A 233 7.95 6.71 -4.98
N TRP A 234 8.80 7.58 -4.41
CA TRP A 234 9.19 7.49 -3.00
C TRP A 234 8.03 7.45 -1.99
N PRO A 235 6.95 8.26 -2.10
CA PRO A 235 5.84 8.20 -1.15
C PRO A 235 5.10 6.86 -1.23
N GLN A 236 4.94 6.33 -2.44
CA GLN A 236 4.30 5.02 -2.65
C GLN A 236 5.13 3.90 -2.04
N ARG A 237 6.45 3.99 -2.12
CA ARG A 237 7.35 3.02 -1.49
C ARG A 237 7.24 3.05 0.02
N PHE A 238 7.09 4.22 0.64
CA PHE A 238 6.80 4.28 2.08
C PHE A 238 5.47 3.64 2.44
N PHE A 239 4.42 3.80 1.63
CA PHE A 239 3.16 3.06 1.83
C PHE A 239 3.40 1.54 1.79
N MET A 240 4.14 1.06 0.79
CA MET A 240 4.45 -0.36 0.64
C MET A 240 5.30 -0.88 1.82
N LEU A 241 6.33 -0.13 2.21
CA LEU A 241 7.22 -0.51 3.31
C LEU A 241 6.48 -0.50 4.63
N GLN A 242 5.63 0.50 4.88
CA GLN A 242 4.82 0.55 6.08
C GLN A 242 3.92 -0.68 6.20
N LEU A 243 3.28 -1.10 5.12
CA LEU A 243 2.45 -2.32 5.13
C LEU A 243 3.28 -3.57 5.42
N ALA A 244 4.45 -3.69 4.76
CA ALA A 244 5.34 -4.83 4.98
C ALA A 244 5.90 -4.85 6.40
N CYS A 245 6.22 -3.69 6.98
CA CYS A 245 6.63 -3.57 8.36
C CYS A 245 5.50 -3.99 9.31
N ILE A 246 4.26 -3.55 9.08
CA ILE A 246 3.11 -3.97 9.90
C ILE A 246 2.96 -5.49 9.87
N TYR A 247 2.89 -6.12 8.68
CA TYR A 247 2.73 -7.58 8.61
C TYR A 247 3.92 -8.34 9.20
N CYS A 248 5.15 -7.96 8.86
CA CYS A 248 6.32 -8.64 9.39
C CYS A 248 6.41 -8.51 10.91
N ALA A 249 6.14 -7.32 11.45
CA ALA A 249 6.07 -7.04 12.87
C ALA A 249 5.03 -7.91 13.59
N THR A 250 3.79 -7.94 13.09
CA THR A 250 2.73 -8.74 13.72
C THR A 250 3.03 -10.23 13.61
N GLY A 251 3.62 -10.67 12.50
CA GLY A 251 4.06 -12.05 12.30
C GLY A 251 5.10 -12.48 13.33
N MET A 252 6.13 -11.67 13.55
CA MET A 252 7.19 -11.95 14.53
C MET A 252 6.67 -11.97 15.97
N LEU A 253 5.68 -11.13 16.30
CA LEU A 253 5.06 -11.10 17.64
C LEU A 253 4.17 -12.31 17.94
N LYS A 254 3.82 -13.13 16.93
CA LYS A 254 2.99 -14.35 17.08
C LYS A 254 3.83 -15.56 17.49
N SER A 255 4.58 -15.44 18.59
CA SER A 255 5.55 -16.45 19.06
C SER A 255 5.06 -17.33 20.22
N GLY A 256 3.83 -17.14 20.70
CA GLY A 256 3.26 -17.90 21.82
C GLY A 256 2.92 -19.37 21.48
N ASN A 257 2.78 -20.21 22.51
CA ASN A 257 2.49 -21.66 22.37
C ASN A 257 1.27 -21.97 21.50
N THR A 258 0.23 -21.14 21.56
CA THR A 258 -1.00 -21.30 20.74
C THR A 258 -0.76 -21.06 19.25
N TRP A 259 0.25 -20.28 18.88
CA TRP A 259 0.67 -20.13 17.49
C TRP A 259 1.52 -21.32 17.05
N ALA A 260 2.39 -21.81 17.92
CA ALA A 260 3.23 -22.98 17.65
C ALA A 260 2.40 -24.25 17.41
N ASP A 261 1.39 -24.52 18.24
CA ASP A 261 0.52 -25.69 18.09
C ASP A 261 -0.64 -25.49 17.08
N GLY A 262 -0.81 -24.26 16.55
CA GLY A 262 -1.84 -23.90 15.58
C GLY A 262 -3.24 -23.66 16.18
N SER A 263 -3.40 -23.66 17.50
CA SER A 263 -4.69 -23.40 18.17
C SER A 263 -5.09 -21.92 18.23
N ALA A 264 -4.20 -20.98 17.92
CA ALA A 264 -4.45 -19.53 18.06
C ALA A 264 -5.74 -19.05 17.38
N LEU A 265 -5.98 -19.44 16.12
CA LEU A 265 -7.19 -19.02 15.40
C LEU A 265 -8.46 -19.68 15.97
N TYR A 266 -8.37 -20.89 16.50
CA TYR A 266 -9.51 -21.52 17.17
C TYR A 266 -9.92 -20.71 18.40
N TYR A 267 -8.96 -20.29 19.22
CA TYR A 267 -9.25 -19.43 20.37
C TYR A 267 -9.77 -18.06 19.95
N ALA A 268 -9.14 -17.41 18.97
CA ALA A 268 -9.57 -16.09 18.49
C ALA A 268 -11.03 -16.08 17.99
N LEU A 269 -11.46 -17.13 17.28
CA LEU A 269 -12.83 -17.26 16.79
C LEU A 269 -13.85 -17.63 17.89
N ASN A 270 -13.40 -17.96 19.10
CA ASN A 270 -14.26 -18.29 20.24
C ASN A 270 -14.31 -17.17 21.30
N LEU A 271 -13.50 -16.12 21.15
CA LEU A 271 -13.54 -14.96 22.04
C LEU A 271 -14.75 -14.08 21.71
N ASP A 272 -15.55 -13.78 22.73
CA ASP A 272 -16.79 -12.99 22.68
C ASP A 272 -16.60 -11.61 22.07
N HIS A 273 -15.49 -10.94 22.38
CA HIS A 273 -15.18 -9.63 21.83
C HIS A 273 -14.80 -9.66 20.34
N PHE A 274 -14.37 -10.81 19.80
CA PHE A 274 -13.81 -10.89 18.45
C PHE A 274 -14.70 -11.57 17.41
N TYR A 275 -15.65 -12.43 17.76
CA TYR A 275 -16.50 -13.04 16.73
C TYR A 275 -17.60 -12.07 16.27
N ARG A 276 -17.93 -12.07 14.97
CA ARG A 276 -19.06 -11.27 14.43
C ARG A 276 -20.39 -11.99 14.58
N VAL A 277 -20.37 -13.31 14.47
CA VAL A 277 -21.51 -14.21 14.68
C VAL A 277 -21.04 -15.38 15.55
N PRO A 278 -21.92 -16.06 16.31
CA PRO A 278 -21.50 -17.18 17.17
C PRO A 278 -20.78 -18.27 16.36
N MET A 279 -19.45 -18.34 16.49
CA MET A 279 -18.60 -19.23 15.68
C MET A 279 -18.22 -20.54 16.38
N HIS A 280 -18.65 -20.77 17.63
CA HIS A 280 -18.15 -21.88 18.47
C HIS A 280 -18.18 -23.25 17.79
N LEU A 281 -19.33 -23.64 17.24
CA LEU A 281 -19.50 -24.94 16.58
C LEU A 281 -18.67 -25.01 15.29
N ALA A 282 -18.72 -23.96 14.46
CA ALA A 282 -17.98 -23.91 13.21
C ALA A 282 -16.46 -23.93 13.44
N ALA A 283 -15.97 -23.17 14.43
CA ALA A 283 -14.56 -23.13 14.83
C ALA A 283 -14.11 -24.46 15.42
N ALA A 284 -14.93 -25.14 16.22
CA ALA A 284 -14.63 -26.47 16.75
C ALA A 284 -14.50 -27.52 15.64
N TRP A 285 -15.45 -27.55 14.69
CA TRP A 285 -15.35 -28.43 13.52
C TRP A 285 -14.14 -28.09 12.64
N ALA A 286 -13.91 -26.81 12.36
CA ALA A 286 -12.77 -26.36 11.58
C ALA A 286 -11.43 -26.70 12.26
N HIS A 287 -11.36 -26.65 13.59
CA HIS A 287 -10.18 -27.08 14.34
C HIS A 287 -9.98 -28.60 14.30
N LYS A 288 -11.06 -29.37 14.47
CA LYS A 288 -11.03 -30.84 14.37
C LYS A 288 -10.60 -31.31 12.98
N LEU A 289 -10.98 -30.56 11.93
CA LEU A 289 -10.58 -30.79 10.54
C LEU A 289 -9.23 -30.14 10.17
N TYR A 290 -8.45 -29.67 11.14
CA TYR A 290 -7.15 -29.00 10.95
C TYR A 290 -7.18 -27.69 10.16
N ILE A 291 -8.34 -27.18 9.76
CA ILE A 291 -8.49 -25.95 8.95
C ILE A 291 -7.95 -24.74 9.72
N THR A 292 -8.35 -24.55 10.99
CA THR A 292 -7.87 -23.41 11.78
C THR A 292 -6.39 -23.57 12.14
N ARG A 293 -5.89 -24.79 12.32
CA ARG A 293 -4.47 -25.08 12.60
C ARG A 293 -3.57 -24.70 11.43
N ILE A 294 -3.89 -25.21 10.25
CA ILE A 294 -3.17 -24.89 9.02
C ILE A 294 -3.27 -23.39 8.75
N SER A 295 -4.46 -22.79 8.91
CA SER A 295 -4.64 -21.35 8.71
C SER A 295 -3.79 -20.52 9.67
N ALA A 296 -3.65 -20.93 10.94
CA ALA A 296 -2.84 -20.21 11.91
C ALA A 296 -1.36 -20.16 11.50
N TRP A 297 -0.79 -21.29 11.09
CA TRP A 297 0.59 -21.36 10.60
C TRP A 297 0.76 -20.63 9.27
N VAL A 298 -0.20 -20.78 8.36
CA VAL A 298 -0.18 -20.11 7.06
C VAL A 298 -0.20 -18.59 7.23
N VAL A 299 -1.06 -18.04 8.10
CA VAL A 299 -1.09 -16.60 8.40
C VAL A 299 0.21 -16.15 9.07
N HIS A 300 0.71 -16.90 10.05
CA HIS A 300 1.94 -16.57 10.76
C HIS A 300 3.15 -16.44 9.83
N TRP A 301 3.40 -17.47 9.01
CA TRP A 301 4.51 -17.45 8.06
C TRP A 301 4.27 -16.48 6.90
N TRP A 302 3.03 -16.32 6.45
CA TRP A 302 2.72 -15.33 5.42
C TRP A 302 3.02 -13.91 5.89
N GLU A 303 2.70 -13.57 7.13
CA GLU A 303 3.01 -12.26 7.71
C GLU A 303 4.52 -12.00 7.81
N ILE A 304 5.28 -12.98 8.33
CA ILE A 304 6.75 -12.90 8.45
C ILE A 304 7.40 -12.76 7.07
N LEU A 305 6.92 -13.53 6.08
CA LEU A 305 7.52 -13.63 4.75
C LEU A 305 6.93 -12.64 3.75
N PHE A 306 5.88 -11.88 4.10
CA PHE A 306 5.29 -10.84 3.23
C PHE A 306 6.33 -9.93 2.57
N PRO A 307 7.40 -9.49 3.27
CA PRO A 307 8.40 -8.61 2.66
C PRO A 307 9.13 -9.23 1.44
N LEU A 308 9.08 -10.55 1.23
CA LEU A 308 9.59 -11.21 0.01
C LEU A 308 8.94 -10.68 -1.28
N VAL A 309 7.75 -10.07 -1.20
CA VAL A 309 7.10 -9.40 -2.34
C VAL A 309 8.02 -8.38 -3.03
N PHE A 310 8.88 -7.71 -2.26
CA PHE A 310 9.81 -6.73 -2.81
C PHE A 310 10.91 -7.38 -3.65
N VAL A 311 11.31 -8.61 -3.34
CA VAL A 311 12.26 -9.38 -4.16
C VAL A 311 11.66 -9.63 -5.54
N GLY A 312 10.39 -10.03 -5.63
CA GLY A 312 9.73 -10.24 -6.92
C GLY A 312 9.51 -8.95 -7.72
N GLU A 313 9.18 -7.83 -7.06
CA GLU A 313 9.14 -6.51 -7.71
C GLU A 313 10.53 -6.10 -8.25
N ALA A 314 11.58 -6.37 -7.49
CA ALA A 314 12.94 -6.10 -7.90
C ALA A 314 13.35 -6.89 -9.14
N LEU A 315 13.06 -8.19 -9.15
CA LEU A 315 13.34 -9.10 -10.25
C LEU A 315 12.54 -8.72 -11.50
N ARG A 316 11.27 -8.34 -11.35
CA ARG A 316 10.46 -7.79 -12.45
C ARG A 316 11.05 -6.51 -13.01
N GLY A 317 11.50 -5.63 -12.13
CA GLY A 317 12.27 -4.47 -12.52
C GLY A 317 13.51 -4.88 -13.32
N TRP A 318 14.25 -5.89 -12.88
CA TRP A 318 15.51 -6.27 -13.53
C TRP A 318 15.28 -6.79 -14.94
N ASP A 319 14.28 -7.65 -15.11
CA ASP A 319 13.93 -8.16 -16.43
C ASP A 319 13.43 -7.05 -17.37
N LYS A 320 12.73 -6.04 -16.84
CA LYS A 320 12.35 -4.86 -17.61
C LYS A 320 13.58 -4.10 -18.11
N ASP A 321 14.56 -3.84 -17.25
CA ASP A 321 15.78 -3.11 -17.64
C ASP A 321 16.62 -3.88 -18.66
N VAL A 322 16.74 -5.19 -18.47
CA VAL A 322 17.45 -6.05 -19.42
C VAL A 322 16.75 -6.03 -20.78
N LYS A 323 15.42 -6.10 -20.80
CA LYS A 323 14.64 -6.00 -22.03
C LYS A 323 14.76 -4.63 -22.71
N GLU A 324 14.86 -3.56 -21.94
CA GLU A 324 15.02 -2.18 -22.44
C GLU A 324 16.48 -1.83 -22.78
N GLY A 325 17.44 -2.75 -22.55
CA GLY A 325 18.87 -2.48 -22.74
C GLY A 325 19.44 -1.39 -21.82
N SER A 326 18.70 -0.99 -20.78
CA SER A 326 19.03 0.10 -19.86
C SER A 326 19.82 -0.37 -18.63
N TRP A 327 20.03 -1.70 -18.52
CA TRP A 327 20.82 -2.33 -17.48
C TRP A 327 22.33 -2.21 -17.74
N GLN A 328 23.07 -1.57 -16.83
CA GLN A 328 24.48 -1.22 -17.04
C GLN A 328 25.46 -1.78 -15.98
N GLY A 329 25.08 -2.77 -15.16
CA GLY A 329 26.00 -3.27 -14.12
C GLY A 329 25.74 -4.68 -13.57
N PRO A 330 26.64 -5.23 -12.73
CA PRO A 330 26.52 -6.59 -12.19
C PRO A 330 25.66 -6.70 -10.92
N VAL A 331 25.27 -5.59 -10.27
CA VAL A 331 24.52 -5.61 -8.99
C VAL A 331 23.03 -5.78 -9.25
N PRO A 332 22.40 -6.92 -8.99
CA PRO A 332 21.00 -7.13 -9.32
C PRO A 332 20.06 -6.20 -8.54
N ARG A 333 18.92 -5.82 -9.11
CA ARG A 333 17.93 -4.97 -8.42
C ARG A 333 17.43 -5.54 -7.10
N TRP A 334 17.45 -6.86 -6.89
CA TRP A 334 16.90 -7.50 -5.69
C TRP A 334 17.71 -7.23 -4.41
N THR A 335 19.03 -7.07 -4.52
CA THR A 335 19.89 -6.63 -3.40
C THR A 335 19.39 -5.32 -2.79
N LEU A 336 18.85 -4.41 -3.60
CA LEU A 336 18.36 -3.09 -3.18
C LEU A 336 17.11 -3.17 -2.31
N TYR A 337 16.20 -4.09 -2.64
CA TYR A 337 14.96 -4.25 -1.91
C TYR A 337 15.15 -5.04 -0.62
N SER A 338 16.04 -6.04 -0.63
CA SER A 338 16.48 -6.75 0.59
C SER A 338 17.17 -5.80 1.58
N ILE A 339 17.95 -4.83 1.08
CA ILE A 339 18.58 -3.77 1.88
C ILE A 339 17.53 -2.82 2.47
N VAL A 340 16.60 -2.29 1.67
CA VAL A 340 15.53 -1.39 2.18
C VAL A 340 14.64 -2.10 3.20
N MET A 341 14.35 -3.37 2.97
CA MET A 341 13.61 -4.23 3.90
C MET A 341 14.37 -4.38 5.21
N ALA A 342 15.68 -4.66 5.16
CA ALA A 342 16.52 -4.71 6.34
C ALA A 342 16.64 -3.35 7.07
N VAL A 343 16.80 -2.22 6.34
CA VAL A 343 16.81 -0.87 6.94
C VAL A 343 15.46 -0.56 7.58
N SER A 344 14.35 -0.92 6.93
CA SER A 344 13.00 -0.58 7.40
C SER A 344 12.64 -1.41 8.64
N ILE A 345 13.10 -2.66 8.72
CA ILE A 345 12.99 -3.51 9.91
C ILE A 345 13.91 -3.01 11.02
N LEU A 346 15.16 -2.61 10.72
CA LEU A 346 16.11 -2.13 11.74
C LEU A 346 15.78 -0.70 12.24
N ALA A 347 15.34 0.22 11.39
CA ALA A 347 15.11 1.62 11.76
C ALA A 347 13.81 1.85 12.56
N VAL A 348 12.80 1.00 12.38
CA VAL A 348 11.49 1.12 13.07
C VAL A 348 11.56 0.61 14.50
N TRP A 349 12.45 -0.33 14.81
CA TRP A 349 12.33 -1.18 16.00
C TRP A 349 13.21 -0.80 17.20
N THR A 350 14.21 0.07 17.03
CA THR A 350 15.35 0.14 17.98
C THR A 350 15.91 1.55 18.15
N ALA A 351 15.51 2.51 17.32
CA ALA A 351 15.96 3.89 17.47
C ALA A 351 15.23 4.55 18.67
N PRO A 352 15.95 5.18 19.62
CA PRO A 352 15.33 5.99 20.67
C PRO A 352 14.47 7.09 20.02
N LEU A 353 13.42 7.56 20.69
CA LEU A 353 12.38 8.43 20.10
C LEU A 353 12.96 9.64 19.33
N TRP A 354 14.07 10.22 19.83
CA TRP A 354 14.77 11.35 19.21
C TRP A 354 15.54 11.00 17.92
N ALA A 355 15.91 9.73 17.73
CA ALA A 355 16.64 9.23 16.56
C ALA A 355 15.71 8.65 15.47
N LYS A 356 14.42 8.42 15.78
CA LYS A 356 13.39 8.02 14.80
C LYS A 356 13.22 8.97 13.60
N PRO A 357 13.43 10.30 13.68
CA PRO A 357 13.43 11.19 12.51
C PRO A 357 14.75 11.18 11.72
N LEU A 358 15.84 10.63 12.27
CA LEU A 358 17.16 10.63 11.63
C LEU A 358 17.19 9.95 10.24
N PRO A 359 16.44 8.87 9.96
CA PRO A 359 16.30 8.32 8.61
C PRO A 359 15.71 9.32 7.60
N LEU A 360 14.79 10.20 8.04
CA LEU A 360 14.21 11.24 7.18
C LEU A 360 15.22 12.38 6.95
N VAL A 361 16.01 12.73 7.96
CA VAL A 361 17.10 13.71 7.83
C VAL A 361 18.21 13.16 6.92
N LEU A 362 18.61 11.90 7.08
CA LEU A 362 19.55 11.21 6.20
C LEU A 362 19.01 11.12 4.77
N LEU A 363 17.73 10.79 4.59
CA LEU A 363 17.07 10.84 3.28
C LEU A 363 17.10 12.25 2.69
N ALA A 364 16.82 13.29 3.48
CA ALA A 364 16.89 14.69 3.04
C ALA A 364 18.31 15.13 2.68
N LEU A 365 19.32 14.72 3.47
CA LEU A 365 20.73 14.97 3.19
C LEU A 365 21.19 14.24 1.93
N LEU A 366 20.77 12.99 1.73
CA LEU A 366 21.02 12.25 0.50
C LEU A 366 20.34 12.91 -0.71
N ILE A 367 19.14 13.47 -0.55
CA ILE A 367 18.46 14.27 -1.58
C ILE A 367 19.25 15.56 -1.88
N ALA A 368 19.72 16.25 -0.85
CA ALA A 368 20.50 17.48 -1.00
C ALA A 368 21.84 17.19 -1.69
N ALA A 369 22.55 16.14 -1.27
CA ALA A 369 23.79 15.67 -1.88
C ALA A 369 23.58 15.26 -3.35
N ASP A 370 22.49 14.55 -3.67
CA ASP A 370 22.12 14.21 -5.05
C ASP A 370 21.91 15.44 -5.92
N ARG A 371 21.16 16.43 -5.42
CA ARG A 371 20.86 17.65 -6.18
C ARG A 371 22.05 18.58 -6.37
N LEU A 372 22.95 18.63 -5.39
CA LEU A 372 24.03 19.61 -5.35
C LEU A 372 25.37 19.05 -5.88
N TRP A 373 25.65 17.75 -5.72
CA TRP A 373 27.01 17.21 -5.90
C TRP A 373 27.12 16.00 -6.85
N LEU A 374 26.05 15.24 -7.08
CA LEU A 374 26.14 13.99 -7.81
C LEU A 374 25.92 14.20 -9.32
N LYS A 375 27.03 14.24 -10.08
CA LYS A 375 27.01 14.15 -11.55
C LYS A 375 26.35 12.84 -12.00
N PRO A 376 25.80 12.76 -13.24
CA PRO A 376 25.31 11.49 -13.78
C PRO A 376 26.42 10.42 -13.67
N ALA A 377 26.10 9.29 -13.04
CA ALA A 377 27.07 8.20 -12.87
C ALA A 377 27.69 7.81 -14.22
N ASP A 378 29.00 7.58 -14.22
CA ASP A 378 29.73 7.11 -15.40
C ASP A 378 29.09 5.80 -15.91
N LYS A 379 28.47 5.90 -17.09
CA LYS A 379 27.78 4.81 -17.77
C LYS A 379 28.74 3.86 -18.50
N SER A 380 30.03 4.19 -18.57
CA SER A 380 31.03 3.43 -19.33
C SER A 380 31.29 2.05 -18.72
N GLY A 381 31.26 1.96 -17.38
CA GLY A 381 31.49 0.74 -16.63
C GLY A 381 32.86 0.08 -16.83
N LYS A 382 33.83 0.79 -17.44
CA LYS A 382 35.09 0.22 -17.97
C LYS A 382 36.39 0.92 -17.49
N GLY A 383 36.36 1.58 -16.33
CA GLY A 383 37.55 2.24 -15.75
C GLY A 383 37.90 1.76 -14.33
N ALA A 384 39.13 2.04 -13.88
CA ALA A 384 39.62 1.68 -12.54
C ALA A 384 38.72 2.24 -11.42
N VAL A 385 38.27 3.49 -11.56
CA VAL A 385 37.33 4.14 -10.62
C VAL A 385 36.01 3.36 -10.54
N SER A 386 35.47 2.89 -11.68
CA SER A 386 34.25 2.09 -11.71
C SER A 386 34.41 0.76 -10.98
N TRP A 387 35.58 0.11 -11.10
CA TRP A 387 35.91 -1.11 -10.37
C TRP A 387 36.08 -0.87 -8.87
N THR A 388 36.75 0.20 -8.46
CA THR A 388 36.89 0.58 -7.05
C THR A 388 35.53 0.83 -6.40
N VAL A 389 34.66 1.60 -7.05
CA VAL A 389 33.28 1.85 -6.57
C VAL A 389 32.50 0.53 -6.43
N ARG A 390 32.66 -0.41 -7.38
CA ARG A 390 32.03 -1.74 -7.30
C ARG A 390 32.54 -2.52 -6.10
N LEU A 391 33.86 -2.67 -5.94
CA LEU A 391 34.47 -3.42 -4.85
C LEU A 391 34.08 -2.85 -3.49
N LEU A 392 34.16 -1.53 -3.31
CA LEU A 392 33.75 -0.87 -2.07
C LEU A 392 32.25 -1.05 -1.80
N SER A 393 31.39 -0.99 -2.83
CA SER A 393 29.95 -1.23 -2.64
C SER A 393 29.66 -2.68 -2.23
N TRP A 394 30.38 -3.67 -2.77
CA TRP A 394 30.27 -5.05 -2.31
C TRP A 394 30.82 -5.24 -0.90
N GLY A 395 31.93 -4.57 -0.56
CA GLY A 395 32.48 -4.56 0.80
C GLY A 395 31.49 -4.03 1.82
N ALA A 396 30.79 -2.93 1.50
CA ALA A 396 29.74 -2.38 2.34
C ALA A 396 28.57 -3.37 2.52
N LEU A 397 28.15 -4.05 1.45
CA LEU A 397 27.11 -5.06 1.53
C LEU A 397 27.52 -6.28 2.39
N VAL A 398 28.75 -6.75 2.24
CA VAL A 398 29.31 -7.81 3.08
C VAL A 398 29.36 -7.37 4.54
N GLY A 399 29.81 -6.15 4.81
CA GLY A 399 29.82 -5.57 6.16
C GLY A 399 28.44 -5.54 6.80
N PHE A 400 27.39 -5.17 6.04
CA PHE A 400 26.01 -5.23 6.50
C PHE A 400 25.59 -6.66 6.89
N PHE A 401 25.88 -7.65 6.04
CA PHE A 401 25.52 -9.04 6.31
C PHE A 401 26.31 -9.65 7.48
N LEU A 402 27.56 -9.24 7.68
CA LEU A 402 28.35 -9.62 8.86
C LEU A 402 27.75 -9.04 10.14
N ALA A 403 27.34 -7.77 10.13
CA ALA A 403 26.65 -7.15 11.26
C ALA A 403 25.31 -7.86 11.55
N ALA A 404 24.55 -8.22 10.52
CA ALA A 404 23.31 -8.98 10.68
C ALA A 404 23.56 -10.40 11.21
N ALA A 405 24.62 -11.08 10.77
CA ALA A 405 24.99 -12.40 11.27
C ALA A 405 25.40 -12.36 12.75
N TYR A 406 26.08 -11.29 13.16
CA TYR A 406 26.39 -11.03 14.57
C TYR A 406 25.12 -10.71 15.39
N MET A 407 24.17 -9.95 14.85
CA MET A 407 22.87 -9.74 15.51
C MET A 407 22.08 -11.05 15.70
N ALA A 408 22.12 -11.95 14.72
CA ALA A 408 21.48 -13.27 14.84
C ALA A 408 22.14 -14.14 15.92
N ASP A 409 23.46 -14.08 16.04
CA ASP A 409 24.21 -14.72 17.13
C ASP A 409 23.72 -14.24 18.50
N LEU A 410 23.74 -12.91 18.71
CA LEU A 410 23.28 -12.29 19.95
C LEU A 410 21.81 -12.60 20.21
N GLY A 411 20.98 -12.65 19.17
CA GLY A 411 19.58 -13.05 19.25
C GLY A 411 19.40 -14.42 19.88
N VAL A 412 20.16 -15.42 19.42
CA VAL A 412 20.14 -16.77 20.02
C VAL A 412 20.74 -16.75 21.43
N LEU A 413 21.88 -16.08 21.61
CA LEU A 413 22.58 -16.03 22.88
C LEU A 413 21.68 -15.51 24.02
N TYR A 414 20.91 -14.45 23.78
CA TYR A 414 20.10 -13.82 24.82
C TYR A 414 18.64 -14.27 24.87
N TYR A 415 18.02 -14.54 23.71
CA TYR A 415 16.58 -14.73 23.64
C TYR A 415 16.15 -16.17 23.31
N PHE A 416 17.07 -17.01 22.83
CA PHE A 416 16.73 -18.41 22.58
C PHE A 416 16.93 -19.25 23.85
N THR A 417 15.82 -19.83 24.30
CA THR A 417 15.80 -20.85 25.35
C THR A 417 15.30 -22.15 24.73
N PRO A 418 16.13 -23.20 24.62
CA PRO A 418 15.72 -24.44 23.98
C PRO A 418 14.56 -25.09 24.76
N PRO A 419 13.51 -25.59 24.09
CA PRO A 419 12.43 -26.31 24.75
C PRO A 419 12.94 -27.56 25.47
N LYS A 420 12.42 -27.87 26.66
CA LYS A 420 12.87 -29.02 27.49
C LYS A 420 12.88 -30.39 26.78
N LYS A 421 12.05 -30.57 25.75
CA LYS A 421 11.92 -31.82 24.99
C LYS A 421 12.51 -31.73 23.57
N ALA A 422 13.26 -30.68 23.25
CA ALA A 422 13.84 -30.51 21.93
C ALA A 422 14.97 -31.52 21.69
N PRO A 423 15.22 -31.92 20.42
CA PRO A 423 16.34 -32.80 20.05
C PRO A 423 17.70 -32.26 20.54
N ALA A 424 18.68 -33.13 20.74
CA ALA A 424 20.00 -32.77 21.27
C ALA A 424 20.68 -31.61 20.52
N TRP A 425 20.56 -31.57 19.19
CA TRP A 425 21.13 -30.49 18.38
C TRP A 425 20.45 -29.12 18.59
N VAL A 426 19.21 -29.09 19.09
CA VAL A 426 18.50 -27.86 19.46
C VAL A 426 18.85 -27.42 20.88
N GLN A 427 19.19 -28.38 21.75
CA GLN A 427 19.67 -28.10 23.11
C GLN A 427 21.06 -27.44 23.09
N ASP A 428 21.87 -27.75 22.08
CA ASP A 428 23.18 -27.13 21.88
C ASP A 428 23.05 -25.67 21.43
N LYS A 429 23.08 -24.76 22.40
CA LYS A 429 22.93 -23.32 22.17
C LYS A 429 24.07 -22.74 21.33
N GLU A 430 25.28 -23.31 21.39
CA GLU A 430 26.44 -22.84 20.62
C GLU A 430 26.31 -23.23 19.15
N LEU A 431 25.85 -24.46 18.90
CA LEU A 431 25.48 -24.90 17.56
C LEU A 431 24.37 -24.03 16.97
N ILE A 432 23.30 -23.74 17.72
CA ILE A 432 22.20 -22.89 17.24
C ILE A 432 22.67 -21.45 16.94
N GLN A 433 23.55 -20.88 17.78
CA GLN A 433 24.20 -19.58 17.52
C GLN A 433 24.93 -19.59 16.18
N THR A 434 25.83 -20.57 16.00
CA THR A 434 26.62 -20.74 14.77
C THR A 434 25.72 -20.91 13.54
N LEU A 435 24.68 -21.74 13.65
CA LEU A 435 23.72 -21.96 12.58
C LEU A 435 22.93 -20.69 12.25
N ALA A 436 22.54 -19.89 13.25
CA ALA A 436 21.83 -18.62 13.04
C ALA A 436 22.70 -17.60 12.29
N SER A 437 23.95 -17.40 12.72
CA SER A 437 24.89 -16.51 12.00
C SER A 437 25.21 -17.01 10.59
N ALA A 438 25.47 -18.31 10.44
CA ALA A 438 25.78 -18.89 9.14
C ALA A 438 24.58 -18.79 8.19
N SER A 439 23.36 -18.98 8.68
CA SER A 439 22.15 -18.90 7.86
C SER A 439 21.85 -17.48 7.37
N VAL A 440 22.19 -16.43 8.13
CA VAL A 440 22.09 -15.03 7.65
C VAL A 440 22.93 -14.79 6.39
N LEU A 441 24.06 -15.49 6.23
CA LEU A 441 24.92 -15.39 5.05
C LEU A 441 24.52 -16.41 3.96
N ALA A 442 24.32 -17.66 4.36
CA ALA A 442 24.11 -18.78 3.46
C ALA A 442 22.73 -18.74 2.78
N VAL A 443 21.67 -18.35 3.48
CA VAL A 443 20.30 -18.35 2.93
C VAL A 443 20.15 -17.34 1.79
N PRO A 444 20.55 -16.05 1.93
CA PRO A 444 20.50 -15.11 0.81
C PRO A 444 21.35 -15.56 -0.38
N LEU A 445 22.55 -16.12 -0.15
CA LEU A 445 23.42 -16.64 -1.21
C LEU A 445 22.79 -17.83 -1.94
N LEU A 446 22.20 -18.77 -1.19
CA LEU A 446 21.49 -19.92 -1.76
C LEU A 446 20.28 -19.48 -2.59
N ILE A 447 19.42 -18.62 -2.04
CA ILE A 447 18.25 -18.07 -2.74
C ILE A 447 18.69 -17.36 -4.02
N THR A 448 19.73 -16.54 -3.94
CA THR A 448 20.30 -15.84 -5.10
C THR A 448 20.76 -16.82 -6.17
N THR A 449 21.53 -17.82 -5.77
CA THR A 449 22.07 -18.85 -6.67
C THR A 449 20.93 -19.63 -7.34
N ILE A 450 19.91 -20.02 -6.58
CA ILE A 450 18.71 -20.67 -7.11
C ILE A 450 18.01 -19.76 -8.13
N ILE A 451 17.75 -18.50 -7.81
CA ILE A 451 17.07 -17.56 -8.70
C ILE A 451 17.86 -17.35 -10.00
N LEU A 452 19.18 -17.15 -9.91
CA LEU A 452 20.05 -16.95 -11.08
C LEU A 452 20.12 -18.22 -11.94
N THR A 453 20.23 -19.39 -11.31
CA THR A 453 20.21 -20.68 -12.00
C THR A 453 18.87 -20.91 -12.68
N MET A 454 17.75 -20.68 -12.01
CA MET A 454 16.42 -20.79 -12.62
C MET A 454 16.25 -19.82 -13.78
N ARG A 455 16.76 -18.59 -13.66
CA ARG A 455 16.69 -17.58 -14.72
C ARG A 455 17.47 -18.01 -15.97
N ALA A 456 18.64 -18.61 -15.79
CA ALA A 456 19.51 -19.06 -16.88
C ALA A 456 19.01 -20.37 -17.52
N TRP A 457 18.65 -21.36 -16.70
CA TRP A 457 18.41 -22.73 -17.14
C TRP A 457 16.92 -23.09 -17.26
N THR A 458 16.04 -22.47 -16.48
CA THR A 458 14.59 -22.77 -16.46
C THR A 458 13.72 -21.50 -16.45
N PRO A 459 13.78 -20.64 -17.49
CA PRO A 459 13.16 -19.31 -17.51
C PRO A 459 11.62 -19.32 -17.36
N ARG A 460 10.96 -20.45 -17.65
CA ARG A 460 9.53 -20.64 -17.35
C ARG A 460 9.27 -20.74 -15.85
N ALA A 461 10.03 -21.58 -15.15
CA ALA A 461 9.93 -21.75 -13.70
C ALA A 461 10.32 -20.45 -12.97
N TYR A 462 11.38 -19.76 -13.44
CA TYR A 462 11.77 -18.45 -12.93
C TYR A 462 10.62 -17.43 -12.99
N ARG A 463 9.90 -17.33 -14.13
CA ARG A 463 8.76 -16.41 -14.26
C ARG A 463 7.63 -16.74 -13.29
N ILE A 464 7.34 -18.03 -13.07
CA ILE A 464 6.33 -18.46 -12.09
C ILE A 464 6.75 -18.05 -10.68
N VAL A 465 7.99 -18.35 -10.27
CA VAL A 465 8.51 -17.97 -8.96
C VAL A 465 8.50 -16.45 -8.78
N ARG A 466 8.96 -15.70 -9.78
CA ARG A 466 9.02 -14.22 -9.75
C ARG A 466 7.64 -13.56 -9.67
N ASP A 467 6.66 -14.05 -10.44
CA ASP A 467 5.36 -13.39 -10.59
C ASP A 467 4.32 -13.86 -9.57
N TYR A 468 4.44 -15.11 -9.09
CA TYR A 468 3.53 -15.71 -8.09
C TYR A 468 4.20 -15.79 -6.73
N LEU A 469 5.23 -16.62 -6.54
CA LEU A 469 5.78 -16.89 -5.21
C LEU A 469 6.41 -15.66 -4.54
N LEU A 470 7.25 -14.94 -5.27
CA LEU A 470 7.89 -13.70 -4.82
C LEU A 470 7.10 -12.46 -5.28
N GLY A 471 6.05 -12.65 -6.08
CA GLY A 471 5.32 -11.57 -6.71
C GLY A 471 4.07 -11.18 -5.95
N LYS A 472 3.62 -9.94 -6.13
CA LYS A 472 2.45 -9.38 -5.46
C LYS A 472 1.15 -10.18 -5.65
N ARG A 473 1.07 -11.05 -6.67
CA ARG A 473 -0.11 -11.87 -6.94
C ARG A 473 -0.42 -12.80 -5.77
N LEU A 474 0.56 -13.57 -5.28
CA LEU A 474 0.32 -14.46 -4.13
C LEU A 474 0.03 -13.63 -2.88
N TRP A 475 0.94 -12.68 -2.57
CA TRP A 475 0.92 -11.95 -1.31
C TRP A 475 -0.35 -11.10 -1.15
N LEU A 476 -0.71 -10.29 -2.15
CA LEU A 476 -1.90 -9.43 -2.05
C LEU A 476 -3.19 -10.23 -2.19
N THR A 477 -3.25 -11.28 -3.02
CA THR A 477 -4.47 -12.10 -3.13
C THR A 477 -4.72 -12.87 -1.84
N MET A 478 -3.69 -13.52 -1.29
CA MET A 478 -3.82 -14.23 -0.02
C MET A 478 -4.14 -13.27 1.12
N GLY A 479 -3.46 -12.12 1.17
CA GLY A 479 -3.77 -11.06 2.12
C GLY A 479 -5.23 -10.60 2.01
N PHE A 480 -5.71 -10.33 0.80
CA PHE A 480 -7.09 -9.91 0.57
C PHE A 480 -8.11 -10.96 1.03
N LEU A 481 -7.89 -12.23 0.66
CA LEU A 481 -8.77 -13.34 1.08
C LEU A 481 -8.74 -13.56 2.59
N MET A 482 -7.58 -13.43 3.22
CA MET A 482 -7.44 -13.49 4.67
C MET A 482 -8.23 -12.38 5.34
N HIS A 483 -8.06 -11.13 4.91
CA HIS A 483 -8.77 -9.99 5.48
C HIS A 483 -10.28 -10.10 5.24
N LEU A 484 -10.72 -10.54 4.06
CA LEU A 484 -12.14 -10.82 3.79
C LEU A 484 -12.68 -11.90 4.73
N GLY A 485 -11.91 -12.97 4.99
CA GLY A 485 -12.28 -13.99 5.96
C GLY A 485 -12.42 -13.43 7.38
N ILE A 486 -11.50 -12.55 7.79
CA ILE A 486 -11.57 -11.84 9.08
C ILE A 486 -12.81 -10.95 9.13
N ASP A 487 -13.10 -10.16 8.09
CA ASP A 487 -14.27 -9.27 8.09
C ASP A 487 -15.59 -10.05 8.15
N VAL A 488 -15.67 -11.22 7.50
CA VAL A 488 -16.88 -12.04 7.57
C VAL A 488 -17.05 -12.73 8.93
N SER A 489 -15.95 -13.17 9.56
CA SER A 489 -16.00 -14.00 10.76
C SER A 489 -15.79 -13.24 12.08
N MET A 490 -15.11 -12.10 12.04
CA MET A 490 -14.63 -11.38 13.21
C MET A 490 -15.09 -9.91 13.23
N ASN A 491 -15.20 -9.37 14.43
CA ASN A 491 -15.39 -7.95 14.70
C ASN A 491 -14.07 -7.37 15.22
N VAL A 492 -13.30 -6.77 14.31
CA VAL A 492 -11.99 -6.15 14.63
C VAL A 492 -11.96 -4.66 14.26
N GLY A 493 -13.14 -4.03 14.29
CA GLY A 493 -13.32 -2.62 13.90
C GLY A 493 -12.84 -2.34 12.47
N ILE A 494 -12.25 -1.16 12.27
CA ILE A 494 -11.79 -0.66 10.96
C ILE A 494 -10.54 -1.38 10.42
N PHE A 495 -9.92 -2.26 11.22
CA PHE A 495 -8.61 -2.84 10.91
C PHE A 495 -8.59 -3.52 9.54
N VAL A 496 -9.60 -4.33 9.22
CA VAL A 496 -9.64 -5.01 7.93
C VAL A 496 -9.72 -4.01 6.77
N GLN A 497 -10.62 -3.05 6.87
CA GLN A 497 -10.89 -2.08 5.81
C GLN A 497 -9.65 -1.26 5.52
N ILE A 498 -8.92 -0.79 6.55
CA ILE A 498 -7.71 0.02 6.34
C ILE A 498 -6.56 -0.79 5.75
N MET A 499 -6.39 -2.05 6.15
CA MET A 499 -5.33 -2.90 5.60
C MET A 499 -5.56 -3.20 4.12
N VAL A 500 -6.82 -3.45 3.71
CA VAL A 500 -7.18 -3.66 2.30
C VAL A 500 -7.15 -2.35 1.50
N ALA A 501 -7.53 -1.23 2.10
CA ALA A 501 -7.60 0.07 1.42
C ALA A 501 -6.26 0.53 0.84
N VAL A 502 -5.13 0.08 1.37
CA VAL A 502 -3.80 0.44 0.87
C VAL A 502 -3.27 -0.48 -0.23
N TYR A 503 -3.92 -1.61 -0.50
CA TYR A 503 -3.47 -2.58 -1.51
C TYR A 503 -3.37 -2.01 -2.94
N PRO A 504 -4.25 -1.09 -3.39
CA PRO A 504 -4.14 -0.54 -4.75
C PRO A 504 -2.79 0.14 -5.05
N ILE A 505 -2.05 0.59 -4.03
CA ILE A 505 -0.75 1.26 -4.21
C ILE A 505 0.30 0.30 -4.79
N TRP A 506 0.12 -1.01 -4.59
CA TRP A 506 0.99 -2.08 -5.07
C TRP A 506 0.76 -2.45 -6.54
N LEU A 507 -0.32 -1.94 -7.14
CA LEU A 507 -0.66 -2.22 -8.53
C LEU A 507 0.23 -1.42 -9.48
N ALA A 508 0.44 -1.94 -10.68
CA ALA A 508 1.04 -1.22 -11.79
C ALA A 508 -0.06 -0.71 -12.72
N GLY A 509 0.27 0.26 -13.59
CA GLY A 509 -0.67 0.74 -14.62
C GLY A 509 -1.26 -0.39 -15.46
N SER A 510 -0.44 -1.39 -15.82
CA SER A 510 -0.88 -2.58 -16.55
C SER A 510 -1.88 -3.46 -15.79
N ASP A 511 -1.78 -3.49 -14.47
CA ASP A 511 -2.73 -4.25 -13.63
C ASP A 511 -4.08 -3.52 -13.61
N ILE A 512 -4.07 -2.19 -13.59
CA ILE A 512 -5.27 -1.37 -13.71
C ILE A 512 -5.89 -1.49 -15.10
N ASP A 513 -5.06 -1.56 -16.15
CA ASP A 513 -5.54 -1.85 -17.51
C ASP A 513 -6.19 -3.23 -17.59
N ALA A 514 -5.57 -4.24 -16.98
CA ALA A 514 -6.14 -5.59 -16.90
C ALA A 514 -7.46 -5.62 -16.10
N MET A 515 -7.54 -4.87 -15.00
CA MET A 515 -8.77 -4.69 -14.22
C MET A 515 -9.87 -4.06 -15.08
N TRP A 516 -9.60 -2.97 -15.80
CA TRP A 516 -10.61 -2.35 -16.66
C TRP A 516 -11.03 -3.25 -17.81
N ARG A 517 -10.11 -4.01 -18.43
CA ARG A 517 -10.48 -5.05 -19.40
C ARG A 517 -11.38 -6.11 -18.79
N PHE A 518 -11.08 -6.55 -17.57
CA PHE A 518 -11.90 -7.51 -16.84
C PHE A 518 -13.28 -6.95 -16.46
N VAL A 519 -13.41 -5.66 -16.13
CA VAL A 519 -14.71 -5.11 -15.76
C VAL A 519 -15.53 -4.75 -17.00
N LEU A 520 -14.89 -4.23 -18.05
CA LEU A 520 -15.58 -3.59 -19.17
C LEU A 520 -15.71 -4.47 -20.42
N TRP A 521 -14.84 -5.45 -20.64
CA TRP A 521 -14.89 -6.29 -21.84
C TRP A 521 -15.71 -7.55 -21.59
N ARG A 522 -16.38 -8.06 -22.62
CA ARG A 522 -17.17 -9.29 -22.49
C ARG A 522 -16.27 -10.52 -22.54
N PRO A 523 -16.64 -11.63 -21.87
CA PRO A 523 -15.98 -12.91 -22.09
C PRO A 523 -16.02 -13.33 -23.56
N ALA A 524 -14.91 -13.83 -24.08
CA ALA A 524 -14.81 -14.38 -25.44
C ALA A 524 -15.61 -15.69 -25.55
N LYS A 525 -16.33 -15.89 -26.65
CA LYS A 525 -16.92 -17.20 -26.99
C LYS A 525 -15.79 -18.19 -27.34
N PRO A 526 -15.97 -19.51 -27.17
CA PRO A 526 -14.98 -20.49 -27.63
C PRO A 526 -14.70 -20.32 -29.13
N GLY A 527 -13.43 -20.27 -29.52
CA GLY A 527 -13.00 -20.00 -30.90
C GLY A 527 -13.01 -18.51 -31.29
N GLU A 528 -13.37 -17.61 -30.39
CA GLU A 528 -13.35 -16.17 -30.62
C GLU A 528 -12.06 -15.53 -30.07
N ALA A 529 -11.43 -14.65 -30.87
CA ALA A 529 -10.20 -13.95 -30.53
C ALA A 529 -9.08 -14.92 -30.08
N THR A 530 -8.57 -14.76 -28.85
CA THR A 530 -7.48 -15.60 -28.30
C THR A 530 -7.98 -16.85 -27.57
N ARG A 531 -9.30 -17.07 -27.49
CA ARG A 531 -9.86 -18.21 -26.77
C ARG A 531 -9.86 -19.45 -27.67
N PRO A 532 -9.20 -20.55 -27.27
CA PRO A 532 -9.18 -21.75 -28.09
C PRO A 532 -10.60 -22.31 -28.28
N PRO A 533 -10.89 -22.96 -29.42
CA PRO A 533 -12.13 -23.70 -29.60
C PRO A 533 -12.20 -24.85 -28.60
N LEU A 534 -13.43 -25.24 -28.21
CA LEU A 534 -13.61 -26.37 -27.31
C LEU A 534 -13.17 -27.66 -28.02
N PRO A 535 -12.33 -28.52 -27.41
CA PRO A 535 -11.94 -29.78 -28.03
C PRO A 535 -13.18 -30.68 -28.23
N GLU A 536 -13.32 -31.26 -29.42
CA GLU A 536 -14.47 -32.10 -29.80
C GLU A 536 -14.54 -33.41 -29.00
N LYS A 537 -13.40 -33.94 -28.54
CA LYS A 537 -13.31 -35.14 -27.70
C LYS A 537 -12.43 -34.87 -26.47
N GLY A 538 -12.86 -35.33 -25.28
CA GLY A 538 -11.95 -35.59 -24.15
C GLY A 538 -12.13 -34.80 -22.85
N LEU A 539 -12.81 -33.65 -22.82
CA LEU A 539 -13.04 -32.94 -21.55
C LEU A 539 -14.40 -33.32 -20.95
N ARG A 540 -14.41 -34.18 -19.92
CA ARG A 540 -15.59 -34.50 -19.11
C ARG A 540 -16.34 -33.20 -18.79
N ARG A 541 -17.66 -33.17 -19.00
CA ARG A 541 -18.55 -31.99 -18.85
C ARG A 541 -18.30 -31.20 -17.55
N PHE A 542 -17.92 -31.90 -16.49
CA PHE A 542 -17.56 -31.35 -15.18
C PHE A 542 -16.28 -30.50 -15.20
N GLY A 543 -15.19 -30.97 -15.82
CA GLY A 543 -13.94 -30.21 -15.94
C GLY A 543 -14.12 -28.91 -16.74
N ARG A 544 -14.99 -28.92 -17.76
CA ARG A 544 -15.35 -27.70 -18.51
C ARG A 544 -16.09 -26.68 -17.63
N LYS A 545 -16.99 -27.14 -16.75
CA LYS A 545 -17.71 -26.24 -15.83
C LYS A 545 -16.78 -25.65 -14.77
N LEU A 546 -15.79 -26.41 -14.29
CA LEU A 546 -14.78 -25.91 -13.34
C LEU A 546 -13.82 -24.90 -13.96
N LEU A 547 -13.39 -25.10 -15.21
CA LEU A 547 -12.46 -24.19 -15.90
C LEU A 547 -13.14 -22.97 -16.53
N ALA A 548 -14.45 -23.06 -16.83
CA ALA A 548 -15.18 -21.99 -17.52
C ALA A 548 -15.09 -20.60 -16.84
N PRO A 549 -15.15 -20.46 -15.51
CA PRO A 549 -14.95 -19.15 -14.86
C PRO A 549 -13.56 -18.57 -15.13
N PHE A 550 -12.51 -19.39 -15.08
CA PHE A 550 -11.13 -18.95 -15.35
C PHE A 550 -10.92 -18.59 -16.82
N ASP A 551 -11.43 -19.41 -17.75
CA ASP A 551 -11.40 -19.10 -19.18
C ASP A 551 -12.10 -17.78 -19.50
N ARG A 552 -13.28 -17.54 -18.90
CA ARG A 552 -14.05 -16.30 -19.07
C ARG A 552 -13.36 -15.10 -18.44
N ALA A 553 -12.56 -15.31 -17.40
CA ALA A 553 -11.78 -14.25 -16.78
C ALA A 553 -10.56 -13.84 -17.64
N VAL A 554 -9.90 -14.82 -18.27
CA VAL A 554 -8.68 -14.62 -19.05
C VAL A 554 -8.97 -14.10 -20.46
N HIS A 555 -9.87 -14.77 -21.19
CA HIS A 555 -10.14 -14.44 -22.59
C HIS A 555 -11.34 -13.51 -22.70
N ARG A 556 -11.06 -12.26 -23.07
CA ARG A 556 -12.08 -11.21 -23.20
C ARG A 556 -11.95 -10.47 -24.52
N VAL A 557 -13.10 -10.10 -25.07
CA VAL A 557 -13.23 -9.37 -26.33
C VAL A 557 -13.83 -8.02 -26.03
N ARG A 558 -13.20 -6.98 -26.58
CA ARG A 558 -13.70 -5.61 -26.52
C ARG A 558 -15.10 -5.58 -27.15
N ARG A 559 -16.04 -4.91 -26.48
CA ARG A 559 -17.35 -4.66 -27.06
C ARG A 559 -17.18 -3.65 -28.19
N ASP A 560 -18.03 -3.77 -29.20
CA ASP A 560 -18.10 -2.76 -30.25
C ASP A 560 -18.33 -1.39 -29.61
N PRO A 561 -17.57 -0.38 -30.05
CA PRO A 561 -17.59 0.93 -29.44
C PRO A 561 -18.89 1.67 -29.76
N TRP A 562 -19.27 2.59 -28.88
CA TRP A 562 -20.31 3.58 -29.16
C TRP A 562 -19.71 4.70 -30.00
N THR A 563 -20.46 5.18 -30.98
CA THR A 563 -20.03 6.32 -31.80
C THR A 563 -20.63 7.61 -31.25
N VAL A 564 -19.79 8.57 -30.90
CA VAL A 564 -20.17 9.95 -30.60
C VAL A 564 -20.10 10.73 -31.90
N VAL A 565 -21.26 11.19 -32.35
CA VAL A 565 -21.37 12.01 -33.55
C VAL A 565 -21.28 13.48 -33.14
N HIS A 566 -20.41 14.24 -33.81
CA HIS A 566 -20.24 15.67 -33.55
C HIS A 566 -20.19 16.50 -34.84
N GLY A 567 -20.68 17.74 -34.77
CA GLY A 567 -20.56 18.70 -35.87
C GLY A 567 -19.13 19.20 -36.11
N PRO A 568 -18.88 19.93 -37.21
CA PRO A 568 -17.56 20.43 -37.60
C PRO A 568 -17.08 21.64 -36.78
N SER A 569 -17.96 22.27 -36.01
CA SER A 569 -17.59 23.48 -35.25
C SER A 569 -16.56 23.16 -34.17
N ASP A 570 -15.63 24.10 -33.96
CA ASP A 570 -14.60 24.03 -32.92
C ASP A 570 -15.18 23.72 -31.53
N ALA A 571 -16.36 24.29 -31.24
CA ALA A 571 -17.08 24.07 -30.00
C ALA A 571 -17.60 22.62 -29.90
N ALA A 572 -18.15 22.06 -30.97
CA ALA A 572 -18.63 20.67 -31.01
C ALA A 572 -17.47 19.67 -30.85
N VAL A 573 -16.35 19.89 -31.58
CA VAL A 573 -15.14 19.05 -31.48
C VAL A 573 -14.59 19.06 -30.04
N ARG A 574 -14.46 20.24 -29.42
CA ARG A 574 -13.96 20.36 -28.05
C ARG A 574 -14.90 19.68 -27.04
N ARG A 575 -16.22 19.79 -27.22
CA ARG A 575 -17.21 19.10 -26.36
C ARG A 575 -17.11 17.58 -26.47
N ALA A 576 -17.02 17.04 -27.68
CA ALA A 576 -16.83 15.62 -27.90
C ALA A 576 -15.49 15.14 -27.29
N ALA A 577 -14.42 15.91 -27.46
CA ALA A 577 -13.12 15.62 -26.85
C ALA A 577 -13.15 15.56 -25.31
N LEU A 578 -14.04 16.31 -24.64
CA LEU A 578 -14.17 16.25 -23.18
C LEU A 578 -14.64 14.87 -22.69
N LEU A 579 -15.41 14.12 -23.49
CA LEU A 579 -15.85 12.76 -23.15
C LEU A 579 -14.67 11.79 -23.06
N ARG A 580 -13.59 12.03 -23.81
CA ARG A 580 -12.35 11.23 -23.71
C ARG A 580 -11.69 11.30 -22.34
N CYS A 581 -11.95 12.34 -21.55
CA CYS A 581 -11.44 12.41 -20.18
C CYS A 581 -12.05 11.34 -19.26
N TRP A 582 -13.23 10.83 -19.62
CA TRP A 582 -14.02 9.89 -18.82
C TRP A 582 -14.01 8.46 -19.40
N ASP A 583 -13.59 8.32 -20.66
CA ASP A 583 -13.52 7.03 -21.35
C ASP A 583 -12.27 6.22 -20.94
N LEU A 584 -12.38 5.49 -19.84
CA LEU A 584 -11.31 4.64 -19.31
C LEU A 584 -11.11 3.33 -20.08
N GLY A 585 -11.98 2.99 -21.02
CA GLY A 585 -11.99 1.70 -21.72
C GLY A 585 -11.93 1.79 -23.24
N GLU A 586 -11.64 2.98 -23.79
CA GLU A 586 -11.73 3.28 -25.22
C GLU A 586 -13.09 2.86 -25.81
N ARG A 587 -14.17 3.06 -25.07
CA ARG A 587 -15.52 2.66 -25.48
C ARG A 587 -16.14 3.60 -26.49
N LEU A 588 -15.54 4.77 -26.72
CA LEU A 588 -16.06 5.77 -27.64
C LEU A 588 -15.22 5.88 -28.91
N HIS A 589 -15.91 5.83 -30.03
CA HIS A 589 -15.43 6.31 -31.32
C HIS A 589 -16.04 7.67 -31.62
N PHE A 590 -15.37 8.46 -32.43
CA PHE A 590 -15.81 9.81 -32.76
C PHE A 590 -15.94 9.92 -34.27
N GLU A 591 -17.10 10.39 -34.72
CA GLU A 591 -17.43 10.55 -36.13
C GLU A 591 -17.92 11.97 -36.39
N LEU A 592 -17.46 12.55 -37.50
CA LEU A 592 -17.83 13.89 -37.93
C LEU A 592 -19.08 13.81 -38.80
N ASP A 593 -20.12 14.54 -38.40
CA ASP A 593 -21.32 14.76 -39.21
C ASP A 593 -21.32 16.22 -39.67
N PRO A 594 -21.11 16.50 -40.98
CA PRO A 594 -21.07 17.86 -41.51
C PRO A 594 -22.35 18.67 -41.21
N ASP A 595 -23.50 17.99 -41.18
CA ASP A 595 -24.83 18.57 -40.93
C ASP A 595 -25.23 18.45 -39.45
N GLY A 596 -24.32 17.94 -38.60
CA GLY A 596 -24.56 17.66 -37.19
C GLY A 596 -24.72 18.92 -36.33
N GLY A 597 -25.77 18.93 -35.50
CA GLY A 597 -26.06 20.02 -34.56
C GLY A 597 -25.15 20.07 -33.31
N GLU A 598 -25.45 21.00 -32.41
CA GLU A 598 -24.68 21.17 -31.16
C GLU A 598 -24.95 20.10 -30.09
N GLN A 599 -26.10 19.40 -30.19
CA GLN A 599 -26.56 18.41 -29.21
C GLN A 599 -25.73 17.13 -29.26
N LEU A 600 -25.51 16.53 -28.09
CA LEU A 600 -24.83 15.25 -28.01
C LEU A 600 -25.66 14.15 -28.69
N THR A 601 -25.10 13.56 -29.74
CA THR A 601 -25.65 12.38 -30.40
C THR A 601 -24.74 11.19 -30.17
N MET A 602 -25.32 10.07 -29.76
CA MET A 602 -24.62 8.79 -29.62
C MET A 602 -25.31 7.72 -30.44
N VAL A 603 -24.52 6.88 -31.09
CA VAL A 603 -24.98 5.72 -31.85
C VAL A 603 -24.44 4.47 -31.18
N ALA A 604 -25.35 3.58 -30.77
CA ALA A 604 -25.01 2.29 -30.20
C ALA A 604 -24.47 1.33 -31.28
N PRO A 605 -23.79 0.25 -30.88
CA PRO A 605 -23.29 -0.76 -31.83
C PRO A 605 -24.36 -1.41 -32.71
N ASP A 606 -25.60 -1.49 -32.21
CA ASP A 606 -26.77 -1.98 -32.96
C ASP A 606 -27.37 -0.92 -33.91
N LYS A 607 -26.70 0.24 -34.05
CA LYS A 607 -27.10 1.41 -34.82
C LYS A 607 -28.26 2.22 -34.23
N THR A 608 -28.68 1.95 -33.00
CA THR A 608 -29.70 2.76 -32.31
C THR A 608 -29.14 4.15 -31.98
N ARG A 609 -29.87 5.21 -32.34
CA ARG A 609 -29.45 6.61 -32.13
C ARG A 609 -30.11 7.20 -30.87
N TYR A 610 -29.29 7.78 -30.01
CA TYR A 610 -29.70 8.47 -28.78
C TYR A 610 -29.27 9.94 -28.85
N VAL A 611 -30.17 10.85 -28.46
CA VAL A 611 -29.92 12.30 -28.55
C VAL A 611 -30.18 12.97 -27.20
N GLY A 612 -29.35 13.96 -26.87
CA GLY A 612 -29.51 14.79 -25.68
C GLY A 612 -29.60 13.98 -24.39
N SER A 613 -30.65 14.18 -23.60
CA SER A 613 -30.79 13.53 -22.29
C SER A 613 -30.80 11.99 -22.34
N GLN A 614 -31.23 11.38 -23.44
CA GLN A 614 -31.19 9.93 -23.61
C GLN A 614 -29.75 9.45 -23.77
N ALA A 615 -28.94 10.13 -24.59
CA ALA A 615 -27.50 9.86 -24.69
C ALA A 615 -26.79 10.04 -23.34
N GLY A 616 -27.19 11.06 -22.57
CA GLY A 616 -26.71 11.27 -21.20
C GLY A 616 -26.93 10.09 -20.27
N ARG A 617 -28.08 9.39 -20.39
CA ARG A 617 -28.35 8.17 -19.60
C ARG A 617 -27.44 7.02 -20.00
N GLU A 618 -27.24 6.80 -21.29
CA GLU A 618 -26.37 5.72 -21.78
C GLU A 618 -24.91 5.90 -21.30
N LEU A 619 -24.44 7.14 -21.25
CA LEU A 619 -23.10 7.47 -20.73
C LEU A 619 -22.88 7.07 -19.27
N ILE A 620 -23.94 6.96 -18.46
CA ILE A 620 -23.84 6.49 -17.07
C ILE A 620 -23.29 5.07 -17.04
N SER A 621 -23.80 4.18 -17.90
CA SER A 621 -23.29 2.80 -17.99
C SER A 621 -21.85 2.76 -18.55
N LEU A 622 -21.52 3.73 -19.41
CA LEU A 622 -20.24 3.81 -20.10
C LEU A 622 -19.12 4.49 -19.33
N PHE A 623 -19.37 5.19 -18.22
CA PHE A 623 -18.31 5.86 -17.48
C PHE A 623 -18.29 5.44 -16.01
N PRO A 624 -17.20 4.81 -15.53
CA PRO A 624 -17.13 4.36 -14.13
C PRO A 624 -17.29 5.49 -13.13
N GLY A 625 -16.85 6.71 -13.49
CA GLY A 625 -17.04 7.91 -12.68
C GLY A 625 -18.51 8.35 -12.54
N LEU A 626 -19.45 7.79 -13.32
CA LEU A 626 -20.88 8.05 -13.22
C LEU A 626 -21.67 6.88 -12.63
N TRP A 627 -21.04 5.75 -12.29
CA TRP A 627 -21.75 4.55 -11.82
C TRP A 627 -22.52 4.75 -10.52
N LEU A 628 -22.20 5.77 -9.72
CA LEU A 628 -23.02 6.17 -8.57
C LEU A 628 -24.43 6.62 -8.96
N LEU A 629 -24.62 7.09 -10.20
CA LEU A 629 -25.93 7.44 -10.75
C LEU A 629 -26.67 6.24 -11.35
N TRP A 630 -26.01 5.08 -11.49
CA TRP A 630 -26.60 3.91 -12.14
C TRP A 630 -27.84 3.37 -11.40
N PRO A 631 -27.88 3.23 -10.06
CA PRO A 631 -29.08 2.77 -9.35
C PRO A 631 -30.30 3.68 -9.58
N ILE A 632 -30.07 4.97 -9.88
CA ILE A 632 -31.10 5.97 -10.09
C ILE A 632 -31.28 6.36 -11.57
N SER A 633 -30.59 5.70 -12.52
CA SER A 633 -30.58 6.13 -13.92
C SER A 633 -31.95 6.04 -14.61
N ALA A 634 -32.84 5.21 -14.07
CA ALA A 634 -34.23 5.07 -14.53
C ALA A 634 -35.07 6.33 -14.28
N PHE A 635 -34.73 7.16 -13.28
CA PHE A 635 -35.53 8.33 -12.95
C PHE A 635 -35.46 9.42 -14.06
N PRO A 636 -36.56 10.14 -14.32
CA PRO A 636 -36.57 11.31 -15.20
C PRO A 636 -35.51 12.34 -14.79
N GLY A 637 -34.84 12.97 -15.77
CA GLY A 637 -33.88 14.05 -15.53
C GLY A 637 -32.43 13.63 -15.23
N ILE A 638 -32.17 12.39 -14.81
CA ILE A 638 -30.81 11.92 -14.49
C ILE A 638 -29.87 11.97 -15.70
N GLY A 639 -30.40 11.75 -16.91
CA GLY A 639 -29.65 11.95 -18.15
C GLY A 639 -29.14 13.39 -18.31
N ARG A 640 -29.93 14.40 -17.94
CA ARG A 640 -29.50 15.81 -17.96
C ARG A 640 -28.44 16.09 -16.90
N VAL A 641 -28.55 15.47 -15.73
CA VAL A 641 -27.53 15.56 -14.67
C VAL A 641 -26.19 14.99 -15.16
N ALA A 642 -26.22 13.82 -15.82
CA ALA A 642 -25.04 13.22 -16.41
C ALA A 642 -24.40 14.13 -17.48
N LEU A 643 -25.20 14.71 -18.38
CA LEU A 643 -24.71 15.70 -19.35
C LEU A 643 -24.09 16.93 -18.67
N ALA A 644 -24.72 17.46 -17.62
CA ALA A 644 -24.22 18.60 -16.87
C ALA A 644 -22.85 18.32 -16.22
N ILE A 645 -22.70 17.14 -15.60
CA ILE A 645 -21.41 16.67 -15.04
C ILE A 645 -20.36 16.58 -16.13
N LEU A 646 -20.72 15.99 -17.28
CA LEU A 646 -19.84 15.82 -18.44
C LEU A 646 -19.63 17.10 -19.27
N ARG A 647 -20.25 18.22 -18.86
CA ARG A 647 -20.21 19.52 -19.55
C ARG A 647 -20.66 19.44 -21.02
N GLN A 648 -21.64 18.58 -21.28
CA GLN A 648 -22.37 18.54 -22.54
C GLN A 648 -23.56 19.50 -22.42
N LYS A 649 -23.76 20.40 -23.40
CA LYS A 649 -24.98 21.22 -23.44
C LYS A 649 -26.17 20.29 -23.73
N ALA A 650 -27.27 20.50 -23.00
CA ALA A 650 -28.50 19.73 -23.16
C ALA A 650 -29.22 20.08 -24.46
#